data_AF-A0A2L0EYK6-F1
#
_entry.id   AF-A0A2L0EYK6-F1
#
_cell.length_a   1.000
_cell.length_b   1.000
_cell.length_c   1.000
_cell.angle_alpha   90.00
_cell.angle_beta   90.00
_cell.angle_gamma   90.00
#
_symmetry.space_group_name_H-M   'P 1'
#
loop_
_entity.id
_entity.type
_entity.pdbx_description
1 polymer ?
#
loop_
_entity_poly.entity_id
_entity_poly.type
_entity_poly.pdbx_seq_one_letter_code
_entity_poly.pdbx_strand_id
1 'polypeptide(L)'
;MADNLLVGDAVTPLHGSAATAVAWRSRGQLRVTVIAKATFAFASDTAMPRAAPQPILRGEVHHGNNPARSVRFTSDLAPCLARADVLFTGHAWAPTERPVDVLTVRLAVFDRLRPLLDKRLVVRERGGFRRAPIVYERAASREDLMDNPLGVAASAGAPGILDLAAPDRPGGFGPIARAWPARKRLLGNTPRAALEGAVAEIPEGFDWSYFQAAPADQQIQLLLGDEWILLEGLCHEHPLLRMRLPSARGVARVHGLSTFGVPEGQPLDLCADTLRIDGDEQRCTLVFRRSFPVACEAALAAVRITAGVASDGEPLAWVDPPPSTRAAPACEIARGEGPTGTVAEAPLDSAFEVPSGTVRVLQESLAAPASLAAPAVQSETLWLDCEDDDVASEPVSVLPFSSAAPAPSSAPPSPASAGPASLDQPEPAPATPSAPAAPDTSATLAISCADDLPPATPPPLPFRAASPPPPAPPSAPSPLPGAPWSERRPCPVPALCAGPGTLVLQDEAAAALLQDALPAASPLEADAPRPSPEPEQHRHGHDASRFYPSLRRALRATWLDGADEAPPPPSPPLASDEITLERCAAIAAELAERRAPRTEVLAAHGLSNAQWRSALQRWEDAIEKELRRGGRELRDRYDAAYVAAWESIRGPLALTDYARLIVAHEHRELDAALDALSIRRDAWVHVKRLWSRRLAGSPGLAGAVKKETATLRSV
;
A
#
# COMPACT_ATOMS: atom_id res chain seq x y z
N MET A 1 -18.55 10.84 -18.70
CA MET A 1 -18.89 9.41 -18.54
C MET A 1 -18.61 8.78 -19.88
N ALA A 2 -17.80 7.73 -19.91
CA ALA A 2 -17.54 6.94 -21.11
C ALA A 2 -17.72 5.48 -20.67
N ASP A 3 -18.68 4.79 -21.26
CA ASP A 3 -18.90 3.38 -20.92
C ASP A 3 -17.80 2.53 -21.55
N ASN A 4 -17.20 1.66 -20.73
CA ASN A 4 -16.15 0.76 -21.20
C ASN A 4 -16.75 -0.26 -22.17
N LEU A 5 -16.24 -0.29 -23.40
CA LEU A 5 -16.56 -1.32 -24.40
C LEU A 5 -16.06 -2.72 -24.01
N LEU A 6 -15.15 -2.83 -23.03
CA LEU A 6 -15.14 -4.00 -22.16
C LEU A 6 -16.26 -3.89 -21.12
N VAL A 7 -17.38 -4.53 -21.46
CA VAL A 7 -18.57 -4.74 -20.63
C VAL A 7 -18.16 -4.99 -19.17
N GLY A 8 -18.71 -4.20 -18.25
CA GLY A 8 -18.35 -4.26 -16.82
C GLY A 8 -18.51 -5.65 -16.19
N ASP A 9 -19.41 -6.46 -16.76
CA ASP A 9 -19.75 -7.82 -16.35
C ASP A 9 -19.08 -8.92 -17.18
N ALA A 10 -18.15 -8.59 -18.10
CA ALA A 10 -17.49 -9.60 -18.94
C ALA A 10 -16.53 -10.54 -18.18
N VAL A 11 -16.09 -10.16 -16.99
CA VAL A 11 -15.12 -10.93 -16.19
C VAL A 11 -15.72 -11.32 -14.84
N THR A 12 -15.91 -12.61 -14.63
CA THR A 12 -16.32 -13.20 -13.36
C THR A 12 -15.09 -13.58 -12.54
N PRO A 13 -14.77 -12.88 -11.43
CA PRO A 13 -13.67 -13.26 -10.56
C PRO A 13 -14.01 -14.53 -9.78
N LEU A 14 -13.07 -15.47 -9.74
CA LEU A 14 -13.16 -16.68 -8.91
C LEU A 14 -12.85 -16.34 -7.44
N HIS A 15 -13.23 -17.23 -6.52
CA HIS A 15 -13.09 -17.01 -5.09
C HIS A 15 -11.66 -16.65 -4.66
N GLY A 16 -11.53 -15.82 -3.62
CA GLY A 16 -10.23 -15.40 -3.08
C GLY A 16 -9.36 -14.58 -4.06
N SER A 17 -9.94 -14.09 -5.15
CA SER A 17 -9.25 -13.36 -6.22
C SER A 17 -10.03 -12.10 -6.63
N ALA A 18 -9.35 -11.13 -7.22
CA ALA A 18 -9.96 -10.04 -7.98
C ALA A 18 -9.54 -10.16 -9.45
N ALA A 19 -10.43 -9.86 -10.40
CA ALA A 19 -10.14 -10.00 -11.82
C ALA A 19 -10.75 -8.86 -12.65
N THR A 20 -10.17 -8.62 -13.83
CA THR A 20 -10.71 -7.73 -14.86
C THR A 20 -10.11 -8.07 -16.22
N ALA A 21 -10.40 -7.27 -17.25
CA ALA A 21 -9.72 -7.33 -18.53
C ALA A 21 -9.45 -5.91 -19.05
N VAL A 22 -8.51 -5.79 -19.99
CA VAL A 22 -8.30 -4.58 -20.81
C VAL A 22 -8.25 -4.96 -22.29
N ALA A 23 -8.89 -4.15 -23.15
CA ALA A 23 -8.92 -4.35 -24.59
C ALA A 23 -7.98 -3.35 -25.26
N TRP A 24 -7.26 -3.81 -26.26
CA TRP A 24 -6.26 -3.00 -26.94
C TRP A 24 -6.06 -3.45 -28.39
N ARG A 25 -5.57 -2.54 -29.21
CA ARG A 25 -5.32 -2.74 -30.63
C ARG A 25 -3.89 -2.31 -30.95
N SER A 26 -3.18 -3.11 -31.73
CA SER A 26 -1.85 -2.77 -32.24
C SER A 26 -1.62 -3.49 -33.56
N ARG A 27 -1.02 -2.80 -34.56
CA ARG A 27 -0.93 -3.27 -35.95
C ARG A 27 -2.26 -3.79 -36.50
N GLY A 28 -3.36 -3.07 -36.21
CA GLY A 28 -4.73 -3.45 -36.58
C GLY A 28 -5.36 -4.59 -35.76
N GLN A 29 -4.57 -5.52 -35.20
CA GLN A 29 -5.06 -6.65 -34.44
C GLN A 29 -5.67 -6.21 -33.09
N LEU A 30 -6.97 -6.46 -32.92
CA LEU A 30 -7.67 -6.32 -31.65
C LEU A 30 -7.32 -7.49 -30.70
N ARG A 31 -7.10 -7.19 -29.42
CA ARG A 31 -6.70 -8.14 -28.38
C ARG A 31 -7.39 -7.84 -27.06
N VAL A 32 -7.54 -8.87 -26.23
CA VAL A 32 -8.00 -8.75 -24.83
C VAL A 32 -6.93 -9.33 -23.92
N THR A 33 -6.56 -8.57 -22.89
CA THR A 33 -5.71 -9.05 -21.79
C THR A 33 -6.59 -9.36 -20.59
N VAL A 34 -6.56 -10.62 -20.14
CA VAL A 34 -7.13 -11.02 -18.85
C VAL A 34 -6.15 -10.62 -17.74
N ILE A 35 -6.67 -10.05 -16.65
CA ILE A 35 -5.91 -9.65 -15.47
C ILE A 35 -6.54 -10.33 -14.25
N ALA A 36 -5.80 -11.19 -13.56
CA ALA A 36 -6.19 -11.79 -12.29
C ALA A 36 -5.23 -11.36 -11.18
N LYS A 37 -5.73 -11.26 -9.95
CA LYS A 37 -4.96 -10.75 -8.81
C LYS A 37 -5.37 -11.44 -7.51
N ALA A 38 -4.38 -11.77 -6.68
CA ALA A 38 -4.59 -12.28 -5.32
C ALA A 38 -3.65 -11.62 -4.33
N THR A 39 -4.06 -11.61 -3.06
CA THR A 39 -3.35 -10.99 -1.95
C THR A 39 -3.11 -12.04 -0.87
N PHE A 40 -1.92 -12.02 -0.27
CA PHE A 40 -1.45 -12.96 0.72
C PHE A 40 -0.86 -12.18 1.91
N ALA A 41 -1.10 -12.62 3.14
CA ALA A 41 -0.54 -11.97 4.33
C ALA A 41 0.92 -12.39 4.54
N PHE A 42 1.73 -11.54 5.19
CA PHE A 42 3.06 -11.95 5.65
C PHE A 42 2.96 -13.13 6.61
N ALA A 43 3.90 -14.07 6.53
CA ALA A 43 4.01 -15.20 7.45
C ALA A 43 5.47 -15.68 7.53
N SER A 44 6.07 -15.60 8.72
CA SER A 44 7.51 -15.86 8.88
C SER A 44 7.87 -17.35 8.70
N ASP A 45 8.94 -17.59 7.94
CA ASP A 45 9.53 -18.90 7.61
C ASP A 45 8.55 -19.94 7.00
N THR A 46 7.43 -19.48 6.46
CA THR A 46 6.40 -20.34 5.85
C THR A 46 5.90 -19.79 4.51
N ALA A 47 4.99 -20.52 3.86
CA ALA A 47 4.25 -20.04 2.70
C ALA A 47 3.16 -19.04 3.14
N MET A 48 3.04 -17.92 2.43
CA MET A 48 2.11 -16.85 2.78
C MET A 48 0.64 -17.28 2.61
N PRO A 49 -0.20 -17.23 3.66
CA PRO A 49 -1.60 -17.59 3.57
C PRO A 49 -2.40 -16.55 2.78
N ARG A 50 -3.46 -16.97 2.10
CA ARG A 50 -4.34 -16.07 1.35
C ARG A 50 -5.04 -15.08 2.29
N ALA A 51 -5.11 -13.84 1.85
CA ALA A 51 -5.84 -12.76 2.49
C ALA A 51 -6.99 -12.28 1.58
N ALA A 52 -7.84 -11.39 2.10
CA ALA A 52 -8.89 -10.77 1.29
C ALA A 52 -8.25 -10.02 0.08
N PRO A 53 -8.68 -10.31 -1.17
CA PRO A 53 -8.01 -9.78 -2.36
C PRO A 53 -8.16 -8.26 -2.44
N GLN A 54 -7.06 -7.54 -2.69
CA GLN A 54 -7.14 -6.10 -2.93
C GLN A 54 -7.92 -5.81 -4.23
N PRO A 55 -8.81 -4.80 -4.27
CA PRO A 55 -9.56 -4.45 -5.47
C PRO A 55 -8.63 -4.04 -6.62
N ILE A 56 -9.07 -4.25 -7.86
CA ILE A 56 -8.34 -3.83 -9.06
C ILE A 56 -8.15 -2.31 -9.03
N LEU A 57 -6.89 -1.87 -9.03
CA LEU A 57 -6.51 -0.46 -9.09
C LEU A 57 -6.59 0.01 -10.53
N ARG A 58 -7.45 0.98 -10.80
CA ARG A 58 -7.63 1.56 -12.14
C ARG A 58 -6.77 2.80 -12.41
N GLY A 59 -5.99 3.24 -11.42
CA GLY A 59 -5.14 4.43 -11.47
C GLY A 59 -4.06 4.39 -10.40
N GLU A 60 -3.21 5.41 -10.39
CA GLU A 60 -2.16 5.58 -9.39
C GLU A 60 -2.72 6.07 -8.05
N VAL A 61 -2.20 5.54 -6.95
CA VAL A 61 -2.48 5.95 -5.57
C VAL A 61 -1.20 6.55 -4.99
N HIS A 62 -1.23 7.83 -4.64
CA HIS A 62 -0.05 8.55 -4.15
C HIS A 62 0.12 8.44 -2.62
N HIS A 63 1.35 8.63 -2.14
CA HIS A 63 1.63 8.66 -0.69
C HIS A 63 0.86 9.79 0.00
N GLY A 64 0.16 9.46 1.10
CA GLY A 64 -0.75 10.39 1.77
C GLY A 64 -1.96 10.84 0.93
N ASN A 65 -2.27 10.13 -0.16
CA ASN A 65 -3.29 10.48 -1.16
C ASN A 65 -3.07 11.85 -1.84
N ASN A 66 -1.83 12.37 -1.82
CA ASN A 66 -1.47 13.68 -2.35
C ASN A 66 -0.76 13.55 -3.71
N PRO A 67 -1.29 14.11 -4.82
CA PRO A 67 -0.71 13.95 -6.16
C PRO A 67 0.67 14.61 -6.34
N ALA A 68 1.08 15.53 -5.45
CA ALA A 68 2.42 16.13 -5.43
C ALA A 68 3.48 15.24 -4.75
N ARG A 69 3.10 14.03 -4.29
CA ARG A 69 4.00 13.03 -3.68
C ARG A 69 4.25 11.85 -4.62
N SER A 70 5.24 11.02 -4.28
CA SER A 70 5.52 9.79 -5.00
C SER A 70 4.32 8.82 -4.98
N VAL A 71 4.29 7.91 -5.97
CA VAL A 71 3.22 6.91 -6.11
C VAL A 71 3.49 5.74 -5.16
N ARG A 72 2.49 5.37 -4.35
CA ARG A 72 2.51 4.15 -3.53
C ARG A 72 2.14 2.94 -4.37
N PHE A 73 1.06 3.02 -5.14
CA PHE A 73 0.58 1.92 -6.01
C PHE A 73 0.24 2.41 -7.40
N THR A 74 0.65 1.68 -8.43
CA THR A 74 0.26 1.90 -9.84
C THR A 74 -1.03 1.17 -10.21
N SER A 75 -1.56 1.49 -11.41
CA SER A 75 -2.72 0.82 -11.99
C SER A 75 -2.41 -0.63 -12.37
N ASP A 76 -3.35 -1.54 -12.13
CA ASP A 76 -3.23 -2.94 -12.56
C ASP A 76 -3.54 -3.12 -14.08
N LEU A 77 -3.98 -2.06 -14.77
CA LEU A 77 -4.55 -2.10 -16.13
C LEU A 77 -3.53 -2.10 -17.29
N ALA A 78 -2.29 -2.53 -17.07
CA ALA A 78 -1.30 -2.64 -18.14
C ALA A 78 -1.72 -3.70 -19.21
N PRO A 79 -1.70 -3.38 -20.51
CA PRO A 79 -2.05 -4.33 -21.58
C PRO A 79 -1.13 -5.55 -21.64
N CYS A 80 0.17 -5.35 -21.41
CA CYS A 80 1.12 -6.38 -21.01
C CYS A 80 2.33 -5.73 -20.33
N LEU A 81 3.12 -6.54 -19.62
CA LEU A 81 4.43 -6.21 -19.11
C LEU A 81 5.45 -7.18 -19.73
N ALA A 82 6.64 -6.69 -20.08
CA ALA A 82 7.67 -7.49 -20.75
C ALA A 82 8.60 -8.23 -19.76
N ARG A 83 8.59 -7.79 -18.50
CA ARG A 83 9.39 -8.29 -17.37
C ARG A 83 8.53 -8.18 -16.12
N ALA A 84 8.74 -9.04 -15.12
CA ALA A 84 7.98 -8.98 -13.88
C ALA A 84 8.49 -7.85 -12.97
N ASP A 85 7.60 -6.95 -12.56
CA ASP A 85 7.90 -5.85 -11.65
C ASP A 85 7.89 -6.33 -10.18
N VAL A 86 8.97 -6.09 -9.44
CA VAL A 86 9.00 -6.26 -7.97
C VAL A 86 8.99 -4.91 -7.28
N LEU A 87 7.97 -4.67 -6.45
CA LEU A 87 7.71 -3.38 -5.79
C LEU A 87 7.59 -3.56 -4.27
N PHE A 88 8.19 -2.67 -3.48
CA PHE A 88 7.93 -2.57 -2.04
C PHE A 88 7.53 -1.14 -1.67
N THR A 89 6.51 -0.99 -0.84
CA THR A 89 6.21 0.26 -0.14
C THR A 89 6.06 0.04 1.37
N GLY A 90 6.61 0.95 2.16
CA GLY A 90 6.58 0.87 3.61
C GLY A 90 7.66 1.74 4.24
N HIS A 91 8.12 1.34 5.42
CA HIS A 91 9.13 2.05 6.20
C HIS A 91 10.34 1.16 6.48
N ALA A 92 11.50 1.80 6.65
CA ALA A 92 12.63 1.21 7.35
C ALA A 92 12.36 1.23 8.86
N TRP A 93 12.63 0.13 9.55
CA TRP A 93 12.38 -0.07 10.97
C TRP A 93 13.69 -0.38 11.71
N ALA A 94 13.98 0.35 12.78
CA ALA A 94 15.14 0.10 13.61
C ALA A 94 15.04 -1.30 14.25
N PRO A 95 16.13 -2.08 14.33
CA PRO A 95 16.10 -3.44 14.88
C PRO A 95 15.94 -3.50 16.40
N THR A 96 15.81 -2.35 17.06
CA THR A 96 15.52 -2.21 18.50
C THR A 96 14.64 -0.99 18.74
N GLU A 97 14.05 -0.86 19.92
CA GLU A 97 13.30 0.34 20.37
C GLU A 97 14.16 1.61 20.57
N ARG A 98 15.43 1.61 20.16
CA ARG A 98 16.31 2.79 20.16
C ARG A 98 16.38 3.38 18.74
N PRO A 99 16.27 4.71 18.58
CA PRO A 99 16.52 5.35 17.29
C PRO A 99 17.92 5.04 16.77
N VAL A 100 18.06 4.90 15.46
CA VAL A 100 19.35 4.78 14.76
C VAL A 100 19.48 5.89 13.72
N ASP A 101 20.65 6.52 13.57
CA ASP A 101 20.86 7.56 12.54
C ASP A 101 20.95 6.98 11.12
N VAL A 102 21.37 5.72 11.00
CA VAL A 102 21.60 5.01 9.74
C VAL A 102 21.18 3.54 9.89
N LEU A 103 20.47 3.02 8.88
CA LEU A 103 20.14 1.60 8.75
C LEU A 103 20.34 1.16 7.30
N THR A 104 20.95 -0.01 7.09
CA THR A 104 20.87 -0.70 5.79
C THR A 104 19.62 -1.58 5.78
N VAL A 105 18.79 -1.42 4.75
CA VAL A 105 17.59 -2.24 4.52
C VAL A 105 17.72 -3.01 3.21
N ARG A 106 17.07 -4.17 3.13
CA ARG A 106 17.20 -5.08 1.97
C ARG A 106 15.88 -5.70 1.57
N LEU A 107 15.65 -5.72 0.26
CA LEU A 107 14.62 -6.49 -0.41
C LEU A 107 15.32 -7.50 -1.33
N ALA A 108 15.06 -8.79 -1.13
CA ALA A 108 15.58 -9.84 -2.01
C ALA A 108 14.50 -10.87 -2.35
N VAL A 109 14.58 -11.43 -3.57
CA VAL A 109 13.66 -12.44 -4.11
C VAL A 109 14.49 -13.56 -4.76
N PHE A 110 14.14 -14.82 -4.49
CA PHE A 110 14.88 -16.00 -4.95
C PHE A 110 13.98 -17.10 -5.53
N ASP A 111 14.40 -17.67 -6.66
CA ASP A 111 13.98 -19.00 -7.12
C ASP A 111 14.88 -20.03 -6.42
N ARG A 112 14.36 -20.65 -5.36
CA ARG A 112 15.09 -21.59 -4.48
C ARG A 112 16.42 -20.97 -4.00
N LEU A 113 17.56 -21.39 -4.54
CA LEU A 113 18.90 -20.88 -4.22
C LEU A 113 19.34 -19.68 -5.09
N ARG A 114 18.67 -19.43 -6.23
CA ARG A 114 19.06 -18.42 -7.23
C ARG A 114 18.47 -17.05 -6.90
N PRO A 115 19.28 -16.00 -6.65
CA PRO A 115 18.76 -14.64 -6.53
C PRO A 115 18.17 -14.18 -7.87
N LEU A 116 16.92 -13.70 -7.81
CA LEU A 116 16.26 -12.96 -8.89
C LEU A 116 16.38 -11.45 -8.65
N LEU A 117 16.41 -11.04 -7.37
CA LEU A 117 16.64 -9.67 -6.90
C LEU A 117 17.40 -9.72 -5.56
N ASP A 118 18.38 -8.84 -5.35
CA ASP A 118 18.95 -8.51 -4.03
C ASP A 118 19.35 -7.03 -4.05
N LYS A 119 18.43 -6.16 -3.61
CA LYS A 119 18.61 -4.70 -3.61
C LYS A 119 18.68 -4.18 -2.18
N ARG A 120 19.64 -3.29 -1.92
CA ARG A 120 19.92 -2.74 -0.60
C ARG A 120 19.98 -1.22 -0.65
N LEU A 121 19.33 -0.58 0.31
CA LEU A 121 19.32 0.87 0.47
C LEU A 121 19.92 1.24 1.83
N VAL A 122 20.64 2.36 1.90
CA VAL A 122 20.90 3.03 3.18
C VAL A 122 19.76 4.02 3.43
N VAL A 123 19.10 3.91 4.58
CA VAL A 123 18.15 4.90 5.08
C VAL A 123 18.78 5.62 6.25
N ARG A 124 18.76 6.96 6.25
CA ARG A 124 19.32 7.81 7.29
C ARG A 124 18.42 8.98 7.64
N GLU A 125 18.54 9.47 8.87
CA GLU A 125 17.79 10.61 9.40
C GLU A 125 18.65 11.37 10.42
N ARG A 126 18.60 12.71 10.42
CA ARG A 126 19.36 13.52 11.40
C ARG A 126 18.65 13.46 12.76
N GLY A 127 19.32 12.95 13.78
CA GLY A 127 18.75 12.79 15.13
C GLY A 127 18.10 11.43 15.39
N GLY A 128 18.38 10.44 14.52
CA GLY A 128 17.90 9.07 14.63
C GLY A 128 16.43 8.85 14.26
N PHE A 129 16.13 7.62 13.84
CA PHE A 129 14.75 7.15 13.61
C PHE A 129 14.52 5.76 14.21
N ARG A 130 13.31 5.50 14.74
CA ARG A 130 12.81 4.12 14.95
C ARG A 130 12.09 3.59 13.70
N ARG A 131 11.49 4.51 12.93
CA ARG A 131 10.73 4.25 11.70
C ARG A 131 10.96 5.41 10.73
N ALA A 132 11.40 5.13 9.49
CA ALA A 132 11.61 6.14 8.45
C ALA A 132 10.93 5.73 7.13
N PRO A 133 10.17 6.60 6.45
CA PRO A 133 9.46 6.26 5.22
C PRO A 133 10.41 6.04 4.05
N ILE A 134 10.22 4.94 3.30
CA ILE A 134 10.99 4.67 2.08
C ILE A 134 10.23 5.25 0.88
N VAL A 135 10.51 6.53 0.59
CA VAL A 135 9.83 7.34 -0.43
C VAL A 135 10.84 8.18 -1.22
N TYR A 136 10.58 8.39 -2.51
CA TYR A 136 11.52 9.04 -3.43
C TYR A 136 11.83 10.50 -3.07
N GLU A 137 10.96 11.17 -2.32
CA GLU A 137 11.17 12.50 -1.75
C GLU A 137 12.38 12.58 -0.80
N ARG A 138 12.86 11.43 -0.29
CA ARG A 138 14.09 11.33 0.51
C ARG A 138 15.29 10.80 -0.28
N ALA A 139 15.08 10.33 -1.51
CA ALA A 139 16.13 9.82 -2.37
C ALA A 139 16.87 10.96 -3.10
N ALA A 140 18.00 10.65 -3.73
CA ALA A 140 18.71 11.59 -4.59
C ALA A 140 17.84 12.06 -5.78
N SER A 141 18.07 13.30 -6.23
CA SER A 141 17.65 13.81 -7.53
C SER A 141 18.86 14.24 -8.36
N ARG A 142 18.75 14.13 -9.69
CA ARG A 142 19.73 14.65 -10.66
C ARG A 142 19.32 16.05 -11.09
N GLU A 143 20.27 16.86 -11.53
CA GLU A 143 20.04 18.22 -12.02
C GLU A 143 19.04 18.30 -13.20
N ASP A 144 18.96 17.23 -14.01
CA ASP A 144 18.00 17.11 -15.11
C ASP A 144 16.56 16.75 -14.68
N LEU A 145 16.37 16.44 -13.38
CA LEU A 145 15.12 15.95 -12.78
C LEU A 145 14.51 14.71 -13.46
N MET A 146 15.25 13.99 -14.31
CA MET A 146 14.70 12.95 -15.19
C MET A 146 14.26 11.70 -14.43
N ASP A 147 15.14 11.18 -13.57
CA ASP A 147 14.93 9.93 -12.84
C ASP A 147 14.01 10.10 -11.61
N ASN A 148 14.11 11.24 -10.92
CA ASN A 148 13.34 11.55 -9.70
C ASN A 148 13.11 13.06 -9.54
N PRO A 149 12.01 13.62 -10.07
CA PRO A 149 11.71 15.05 -10.00
C PRO A 149 11.25 15.54 -8.60
N LEU A 150 11.11 14.63 -7.62
CA LEU A 150 10.70 14.98 -6.24
C LEU A 150 11.81 14.81 -5.19
N GLY A 151 13.00 14.34 -5.59
CA GLY A 151 14.09 14.00 -4.68
C GLY A 151 14.91 15.18 -4.18
N VAL A 152 15.86 14.87 -3.28
CA VAL A 152 16.82 15.83 -2.75
C VAL A 152 17.91 16.09 -3.79
N ALA A 153 17.94 17.29 -4.35
CA ALA A 153 19.05 17.78 -5.17
C ALA A 153 20.32 17.95 -4.33
N ALA A 154 21.50 17.74 -4.93
CA ALA A 154 22.78 17.78 -4.20
C ALA A 154 23.06 19.14 -3.50
N SER A 155 22.54 20.24 -4.06
CA SER A 155 22.60 21.59 -3.49
C SER A 155 21.69 21.79 -2.26
N ALA A 156 20.60 21.02 -2.14
CA ALA A 156 19.67 21.08 -1.02
C ALA A 156 20.13 20.23 0.19
N GLY A 157 21.03 19.27 -0.03
CA GLY A 157 21.71 18.52 1.03
C GLY A 157 21.91 17.04 0.72
N ALA A 158 22.31 16.28 1.74
CA ALA A 158 22.52 14.85 1.63
C ALA A 158 21.18 14.08 1.67
N PRO A 159 20.83 13.25 0.67
CA PRO A 159 19.55 12.54 0.62
C PRO A 159 19.40 11.55 1.79
N GLY A 160 18.19 11.42 2.32
CA GLY A 160 17.84 10.49 3.41
C GLY A 160 17.76 9.03 3.00
N ILE A 161 17.78 8.73 1.69
CA ILE A 161 17.85 7.37 1.13
C ILE A 161 18.92 7.34 0.04
N LEU A 162 19.78 6.32 0.08
CA LEU A 162 20.80 6.03 -0.93
C LEU A 162 20.65 4.58 -1.42
N ASP A 163 20.90 4.34 -2.69
CA ASP A 163 21.15 2.99 -3.20
C ASP A 163 22.61 2.58 -2.88
N LEU A 164 22.84 1.36 -2.40
CA LEU A 164 24.19 0.89 -2.07
C LEU A 164 25.01 0.46 -3.29
N ALA A 165 24.37 0.08 -4.39
CA ALA A 165 25.04 -0.30 -5.63
C ALA A 165 25.26 0.91 -6.57
N ALA A 166 24.39 1.91 -6.51
CA ALA A 166 24.49 3.14 -7.30
C ALA A 166 24.06 4.41 -6.53
N PRO A 167 24.91 4.95 -5.63
CA PRO A 167 24.56 6.11 -4.79
C PRO A 167 24.21 7.41 -5.55
N ASP A 168 24.53 7.48 -6.85
CA ASP A 168 24.18 8.58 -7.75
C ASP A 168 22.75 8.44 -8.36
N ARG A 169 22.04 7.35 -8.06
CA ARG A 169 20.68 7.09 -8.53
C ARG A 169 19.64 7.25 -7.42
N PRO A 170 18.36 7.49 -7.75
CA PRO A 170 17.30 7.58 -6.76
C PRO A 170 17.05 6.23 -6.04
N GLY A 171 17.66 6.06 -4.88
CA GLY A 171 17.45 4.88 -4.03
C GLY A 171 16.00 4.77 -3.54
N GLY A 172 15.33 3.68 -3.89
CA GLY A 172 13.95 3.41 -3.51
C GLY A 172 13.52 2.01 -3.93
N PHE A 173 12.39 1.53 -3.39
CA PHE A 173 11.75 0.27 -3.79
C PHE A 173 10.35 0.44 -4.41
N GLY A 174 9.76 1.63 -4.32
CA GLY A 174 8.40 1.93 -4.77
C GLY A 174 8.29 2.13 -6.30
N PRO A 175 7.06 2.24 -6.84
CA PRO A 175 6.85 2.43 -8.27
C PRO A 175 7.18 3.85 -8.76
N ILE A 176 7.73 3.93 -9.97
CA ILE A 176 7.95 5.17 -10.72
C ILE A 176 6.61 5.58 -11.38
N ALA A 177 6.18 6.82 -11.20
CA ALA A 177 4.90 7.31 -11.75
C ALA A 177 4.94 7.45 -13.28
N ARG A 178 3.84 7.13 -13.98
CA ARG A 178 3.71 7.27 -15.45
C ARG A 178 3.92 8.69 -15.96
N ALA A 179 3.72 9.68 -15.07
CA ALA A 179 3.84 11.11 -15.37
C ALA A 179 5.27 11.67 -15.20
N TRP A 180 6.17 10.94 -14.53
CA TRP A 180 7.57 11.37 -14.36
C TRP A 180 8.35 11.30 -15.67
N PRO A 181 9.39 12.15 -15.88
CA PRO A 181 10.08 12.23 -17.17
C PRO A 181 10.64 10.89 -17.66
N ALA A 182 11.25 10.10 -16.76
CA ALA A 182 11.79 8.78 -17.06
C ALA A 182 10.82 7.82 -17.77
N ARG A 183 9.52 7.84 -17.39
CA ARG A 183 8.45 7.08 -18.06
C ARG A 183 7.75 7.88 -19.15
N LYS A 184 7.46 9.16 -18.93
CA LYS A 184 6.73 10.04 -19.87
C LYS A 184 7.42 10.11 -21.24
N ARG A 185 8.76 10.10 -21.29
CA ARG A 185 9.53 10.08 -22.56
C ARG A 185 9.27 8.85 -23.43
N LEU A 186 8.92 7.71 -22.81
CA LEU A 186 8.71 6.43 -23.48
C LEU A 186 7.39 6.36 -24.27
N LEU A 187 6.49 7.34 -24.06
CA LEU A 187 5.31 7.54 -24.91
C LEU A 187 5.69 7.97 -26.34
N GLY A 188 6.85 8.63 -26.52
CA GLY A 188 7.19 9.33 -27.76
C GLY A 188 6.07 10.31 -28.15
N ASN A 189 5.59 10.19 -29.39
CA ASN A 189 4.48 11.00 -29.91
C ASN A 189 3.08 10.44 -29.57
N THR A 190 2.98 9.35 -28.80
CA THR A 190 1.69 8.68 -28.50
C THR A 190 0.84 9.55 -27.58
N PRO A 191 -0.34 10.04 -28.01
CA PRO A 191 -1.21 10.83 -27.15
C PRO A 191 -1.78 9.92 -26.05
N ARG A 192 -1.57 10.28 -24.78
CA ARG A 192 -1.96 9.46 -23.62
C ARG A 192 -3.44 9.05 -23.62
N ALA A 193 -4.33 9.88 -24.19
CA ALA A 193 -5.75 9.56 -24.35
C ALA A 193 -6.01 8.29 -25.19
N ALA A 194 -5.14 7.96 -26.15
CA ALA A 194 -5.22 6.71 -26.93
C ALA A 194 -4.97 5.46 -26.07
N LEU A 195 -4.18 5.58 -24.99
CA LEU A 195 -3.89 4.49 -24.05
C LEU A 195 -4.91 4.40 -22.89
N GLU A 196 -5.68 5.46 -22.66
CA GLU A 196 -6.70 5.55 -21.60
C GLU A 196 -8.15 5.40 -22.14
N GLY A 197 -8.29 5.03 -23.42
CA GLY A 197 -9.57 4.71 -24.07
C GLY A 197 -10.12 3.31 -23.72
N ALA A 198 -11.38 3.07 -24.08
CA ALA A 198 -12.07 1.80 -23.80
C ALA A 198 -11.51 0.60 -24.59
N VAL A 199 -10.91 0.86 -25.75
CA VAL A 199 -9.91 0.03 -26.41
C VAL A 199 -8.66 0.90 -26.50
N ALA A 200 -7.53 0.45 -25.96
CA ALA A 200 -6.28 1.19 -26.00
C ALA A 200 -5.59 1.01 -27.37
N GLU A 201 -5.37 2.10 -28.09
CA GLU A 201 -4.65 2.11 -29.37
C GLU A 201 -3.14 2.25 -29.11
N ILE A 202 -2.37 1.22 -29.49
CA ILE A 202 -0.93 1.12 -29.22
C ILE A 202 -0.17 1.11 -30.56
N PRO A 203 0.49 2.23 -30.92
CA PRO A 203 1.18 2.36 -32.20
C PRO A 203 2.26 1.31 -32.46
N GLU A 204 2.60 1.12 -33.74
CA GLU A 204 3.86 0.46 -34.10
C GLU A 204 5.06 1.29 -33.63
N GLY A 205 6.11 0.63 -33.14
CA GLY A 205 7.28 1.28 -32.54
C GLY A 205 7.07 1.78 -31.10
N PHE A 206 5.91 1.56 -30.49
CA PHE A 206 5.65 1.93 -29.09
C PHE A 206 6.62 1.22 -28.12
N ASP A 207 7.24 1.98 -27.21
CA ASP A 207 8.12 1.42 -26.17
C ASP A 207 7.30 0.84 -25.01
N TRP A 208 7.13 -0.47 -25.03
CA TRP A 208 6.41 -1.23 -24.01
C TRP A 208 7.00 -1.09 -22.60
N SER A 209 8.25 -0.66 -22.44
CA SER A 209 8.82 -0.36 -21.13
C SER A 209 8.14 0.82 -20.44
N TYR A 210 7.37 1.65 -21.17
CA TYR A 210 6.44 2.64 -20.60
C TYR A 210 5.53 2.04 -19.52
N PHE A 211 5.06 0.79 -19.70
CA PHE A 211 4.11 0.17 -18.76
C PHE A 211 4.77 -0.31 -17.46
N GLN A 212 6.08 -0.63 -17.46
CA GLN A 212 6.80 -1.02 -16.24
C GLN A 212 6.76 0.12 -15.21
N ALA A 213 6.43 -0.23 -13.97
CA ALA A 213 6.40 0.66 -12.82
C ALA A 213 7.62 0.49 -11.92
N ALA A 214 8.23 -0.70 -11.88
CA ALA A 214 9.43 -0.92 -11.08
C ALA A 214 10.67 -0.24 -11.70
N PRO A 215 11.59 0.31 -10.87
CA PRO A 215 12.95 0.63 -11.27
C PRO A 215 13.61 -0.51 -12.05
N ALA A 216 14.48 -0.19 -13.02
CA ALA A 216 15.02 -1.18 -13.97
C ALA A 216 15.80 -2.34 -13.32
N ASP A 217 16.37 -2.10 -12.13
CA ASP A 217 17.07 -3.07 -11.29
C ASP A 217 16.13 -3.94 -10.43
N GLN A 218 14.84 -3.61 -10.36
CA GLN A 218 13.78 -4.37 -9.71
C GLN A 218 12.86 -5.10 -10.71
N GLN A 219 13.14 -5.01 -12.00
CA GLN A 219 12.47 -5.77 -13.05
C GLN A 219 13.19 -7.11 -13.23
N ILE A 220 12.51 -8.22 -12.93
CA ILE A 220 13.04 -9.59 -13.06
C ILE A 220 12.44 -10.28 -14.29
N GLN A 221 13.02 -11.40 -14.76
CA GLN A 221 12.55 -12.03 -16.01
C GLN A 221 11.11 -12.58 -15.92
N LEU A 222 10.78 -13.25 -14.82
CA LEU A 222 9.51 -13.94 -14.59
C LEU A 222 9.28 -14.13 -13.09
N LEU A 223 8.02 -14.24 -12.68
CA LEU A 223 7.60 -14.83 -11.41
C LEU A 223 6.93 -16.19 -11.67
N LEU A 224 7.33 -17.21 -10.93
CA LEU A 224 6.78 -18.57 -10.94
C LEU A 224 5.64 -18.73 -9.92
N GLY A 225 5.63 -17.89 -8.88
CA GLY A 225 4.61 -17.86 -7.84
C GLY A 225 4.97 -18.69 -6.60
N ASP A 226 6.15 -19.30 -6.55
CA ASP A 226 6.68 -20.08 -5.42
C ASP A 226 7.93 -19.44 -4.77
N GLU A 227 8.34 -18.24 -5.21
CA GLU A 227 9.58 -17.57 -4.80
C GLU A 227 9.69 -17.32 -3.29
N TRP A 228 10.93 -17.32 -2.82
CA TRP A 228 11.30 -16.82 -1.50
C TRP A 228 11.51 -15.30 -1.53
N ILE A 229 10.89 -14.61 -0.58
CA ILE A 229 11.01 -13.17 -0.35
C ILE A 229 11.69 -12.96 1.00
N LEU A 230 12.68 -12.05 1.02
CA LEU A 230 13.45 -11.65 2.19
C LEU A 230 13.36 -10.13 2.36
N LEU A 231 13.00 -9.72 3.58
CA LEU A 231 12.83 -8.33 4.01
C LEU A 231 13.70 -8.08 5.25
N GLU A 232 14.76 -7.29 5.12
CA GLU A 232 15.72 -6.96 6.20
C GLU A 232 15.56 -5.48 6.58
N GLY A 233 15.21 -5.19 7.83
CA GLY A 233 14.89 -3.83 8.31
C GLY A 233 13.61 -3.23 7.70
N LEU A 234 12.77 -4.02 7.03
CA LEU A 234 11.58 -3.59 6.29
C LEU A 234 10.24 -4.03 6.92
N CYS A 235 10.27 -4.68 8.09
CA CYS A 235 9.11 -5.08 8.86
C CYS A 235 9.30 -4.66 10.33
N HIS A 236 8.22 -4.23 11.01
CA HIS A 236 8.27 -3.79 12.41
C HIS A 236 8.52 -4.95 13.37
N GLU A 237 7.81 -6.07 13.19
CA GLU A 237 7.80 -7.21 14.12
C GLU A 237 9.02 -8.13 13.94
N HIS A 238 9.69 -8.02 12.79
CA HIS A 238 10.73 -8.94 12.35
C HIS A 238 11.88 -8.18 11.68
N PRO A 239 13.02 -7.98 12.36
CA PRO A 239 14.21 -7.33 11.78
C PRO A 239 14.73 -8.04 10.52
N LEU A 240 14.51 -9.34 10.41
CA LEU A 240 14.65 -10.13 9.20
C LEU A 240 13.40 -11.01 9.04
N LEU A 241 12.51 -10.65 8.11
CA LEU A 241 11.38 -11.49 7.71
C LEU A 241 11.73 -12.27 6.45
N ARG A 242 11.44 -13.57 6.48
CA ARG A 242 11.62 -14.53 5.38
C ARG A 242 10.29 -15.23 5.14
N MET A 243 9.86 -15.37 3.89
CA MET A 243 8.53 -15.91 3.57
C MET A 243 8.48 -16.38 2.12
N ARG A 244 7.66 -17.40 1.82
CA ARG A 244 7.53 -17.98 0.47
C ARG A 244 6.17 -17.66 -0.15
N LEU A 245 6.12 -17.43 -1.46
CA LEU A 245 4.85 -17.36 -2.19
C LEU A 245 4.20 -18.77 -2.26
N PRO A 246 2.86 -18.91 -2.20
CA PRO A 246 2.19 -20.20 -2.01
C PRO A 246 1.95 -20.96 -3.33
N SER A 247 2.98 -21.04 -4.17
CA SER A 247 2.97 -21.69 -5.49
C SER A 247 1.84 -21.17 -6.39
N ALA A 248 1.60 -19.86 -6.33
CA ALA A 248 0.40 -19.20 -6.82
C ALA A 248 0.37 -19.13 -8.36
N ARG A 249 -0.70 -19.62 -8.98
CA ARG A 249 -0.88 -19.64 -10.45
C ARG A 249 -2.18 -18.96 -10.86
N GLY A 250 -2.06 -17.90 -11.65
CA GLY A 250 -3.19 -17.24 -12.30
C GLY A 250 -3.73 -18.11 -13.44
N VAL A 251 -5.05 -18.26 -13.50
CA VAL A 251 -5.73 -19.03 -14.54
C VAL A 251 -7.03 -18.35 -14.94
N ALA A 252 -7.43 -18.53 -16.19
CA ALA A 252 -8.71 -18.11 -16.70
C ALA A 252 -9.33 -19.16 -17.64
N ARG A 253 -10.61 -18.99 -17.96
CA ARG A 253 -11.27 -19.60 -19.12
C ARG A 253 -11.97 -18.53 -19.94
N VAL A 254 -11.97 -18.70 -21.26
CA VAL A 254 -12.63 -17.79 -22.21
C VAL A 254 -13.88 -18.47 -22.78
N HIS A 255 -14.96 -17.71 -22.88
CA HIS A 255 -16.30 -18.16 -23.25
C HIS A 255 -16.97 -17.12 -24.18
N GLY A 256 -18.07 -17.50 -24.82
CA GLY A 256 -18.87 -16.64 -25.70
C GLY A 256 -18.23 -16.36 -27.07
N LEU A 257 -17.29 -17.21 -27.49
CA LEU A 257 -16.52 -17.05 -28.75
C LEU A 257 -16.67 -18.22 -29.74
N SER A 258 -17.49 -19.23 -29.42
CA SER A 258 -17.85 -20.35 -30.31
C SER A 258 -18.36 -19.89 -31.68
N THR A 259 -19.20 -18.86 -31.72
CA THR A 259 -19.71 -18.25 -32.98
C THR A 259 -18.62 -17.57 -33.82
N PHE A 260 -17.43 -17.35 -33.24
CA PHE A 260 -16.24 -16.81 -33.90
C PHE A 260 -15.12 -17.85 -34.06
N GLY A 261 -15.45 -19.15 -33.89
CA GLY A 261 -14.54 -20.28 -34.13
C GLY A 261 -13.60 -20.63 -32.96
N VAL A 262 -13.78 -20.06 -31.77
CA VAL A 262 -12.94 -20.35 -30.59
C VAL A 262 -13.66 -21.34 -29.67
N PRO A 263 -13.03 -22.45 -29.23
CA PRO A 263 -13.63 -23.39 -28.29
C PRO A 263 -14.03 -22.75 -26.95
N GLU A 264 -15.24 -23.05 -26.48
CA GLU A 264 -15.76 -22.58 -25.20
C GLU A 264 -15.00 -23.18 -24.00
N GLY A 265 -14.72 -22.36 -22.99
CA GLY A 265 -14.17 -22.80 -21.71
C GLY A 265 -12.69 -23.22 -21.76
N GLN A 266 -11.96 -22.95 -22.85
CA GLN A 266 -10.54 -23.31 -22.96
C GLN A 266 -9.72 -22.64 -21.82
N PRO A 267 -8.89 -23.40 -21.08
CA PRO A 267 -8.06 -22.83 -20.03
C PRO A 267 -6.94 -21.95 -20.60
N LEU A 268 -6.67 -20.85 -19.90
CA LEU A 268 -5.65 -19.85 -20.23
C LEU A 268 -4.82 -19.57 -18.97
N ASP A 269 -3.63 -20.16 -18.88
CA ASP A 269 -2.68 -19.86 -17.80
C ASP A 269 -2.19 -18.41 -17.90
N LEU A 270 -2.18 -17.67 -16.80
CA LEU A 270 -1.80 -16.26 -16.74
C LEU A 270 -0.39 -16.13 -16.15
N CYS A 271 0.46 -15.28 -16.73
CA CYS A 271 1.84 -15.11 -16.28
C CYS A 271 1.90 -14.10 -15.13
N ALA A 272 2.59 -14.42 -14.03
CA ALA A 272 2.82 -13.46 -12.94
C ALA A 272 3.83 -12.40 -13.38
N ASP A 273 3.41 -11.14 -13.36
CA ASP A 273 4.15 -10.01 -13.92
C ASP A 273 4.20 -8.78 -12.99
N THR A 274 3.57 -8.84 -11.82
CA THR A 274 3.74 -7.82 -10.77
C THR A 274 3.66 -8.44 -9.38
N LEU A 275 4.74 -8.36 -8.61
CA LEU A 275 4.80 -8.65 -7.18
C LEU A 275 4.86 -7.33 -6.40
N ARG A 276 3.81 -7.05 -5.62
CA ARG A 276 3.71 -5.84 -4.80
C ARG A 276 3.70 -6.18 -3.31
N ILE A 277 4.70 -5.71 -2.61
CA ILE A 277 4.93 -5.95 -1.18
C ILE A 277 4.59 -4.66 -0.43
N ASP A 278 3.78 -4.79 0.62
CA ASP A 278 3.30 -3.67 1.43
C ASP A 278 3.70 -3.92 2.89
N GLY A 279 4.80 -3.32 3.32
CA GLY A 279 5.41 -3.56 4.63
C GLY A 279 4.66 -2.92 5.79
N ASP A 280 3.88 -1.86 5.53
CA ASP A 280 3.04 -1.22 6.57
C ASP A 280 1.73 -1.98 6.81
N GLU A 281 1.15 -2.59 5.76
CA GLU A 281 -0.08 -3.37 5.84
C GLU A 281 0.15 -4.89 5.68
N GLN A 282 1.40 -5.32 5.91
CA GLN A 282 1.92 -6.68 6.01
C GLN A 282 1.35 -7.70 5.00
N ARG A 283 1.47 -7.40 3.70
CA ARG A 283 0.92 -8.25 2.64
C ARG A 283 1.74 -8.23 1.35
N CYS A 284 1.67 -9.31 0.62
CA CYS A 284 2.09 -9.41 -0.78
C CYS A 284 0.84 -9.48 -1.67
N THR A 285 0.91 -8.91 -2.87
CA THR A 285 -0.12 -9.02 -3.90
C THR A 285 0.53 -9.36 -5.22
N LEU A 286 0.08 -10.46 -5.84
CA LEU A 286 0.52 -10.91 -7.16
C LEU A 286 -0.55 -10.54 -8.19
N VAL A 287 -0.13 -9.89 -9.27
CA VAL A 287 -0.93 -9.73 -10.49
C VAL A 287 -0.43 -10.72 -11.54
N PHE A 288 -1.38 -11.28 -12.28
CA PHE A 288 -1.15 -12.21 -13.37
C PHE A 288 -1.88 -11.71 -14.61
N ARG A 289 -1.22 -11.74 -15.78
CA ARG A 289 -1.77 -11.26 -17.05
C ARG A 289 -1.50 -12.21 -18.21
N ARG A 290 -2.39 -12.22 -19.20
CA ARG A 290 -2.12 -12.78 -20.54
C ARG A 290 -3.06 -12.19 -21.59
N SER A 291 -2.56 -11.95 -22.80
CA SER A 291 -3.36 -11.45 -23.92
C SER A 291 -3.67 -12.50 -24.97
N PHE A 292 -4.87 -12.46 -25.53
CA PHE A 292 -5.31 -13.27 -26.66
C PHE A 292 -5.94 -12.38 -27.76
N PRO A 293 -5.88 -12.79 -29.04
CA PRO A 293 -6.48 -12.03 -30.14
C PRO A 293 -8.01 -12.18 -30.15
N VAL A 294 -8.70 -11.16 -30.66
CA VAL A 294 -10.16 -11.15 -30.86
C VAL A 294 -10.46 -10.66 -32.28
N ALA A 295 -11.36 -11.34 -33.00
CA ALA A 295 -11.53 -11.16 -34.45
C ALA A 295 -12.16 -9.82 -34.86
N CYS A 296 -13.26 -9.42 -34.20
CA CYS A 296 -13.97 -8.16 -34.48
C CYS A 296 -14.61 -7.61 -33.18
N GLU A 297 -15.08 -6.37 -33.18
CA GLU A 297 -15.67 -5.75 -31.97
C GLU A 297 -16.98 -6.43 -31.52
N ALA A 298 -17.68 -7.12 -32.43
CA ALA A 298 -18.80 -8.00 -32.06
C ALA A 298 -18.35 -9.19 -31.18
N ALA A 299 -17.16 -9.76 -31.45
CA ALA A 299 -16.55 -10.79 -30.62
C ALA A 299 -16.08 -10.23 -29.26
N LEU A 300 -15.58 -8.99 -29.23
CA LEU A 300 -15.24 -8.29 -27.98
C LEU A 300 -16.48 -8.06 -27.10
N ALA A 301 -17.65 -7.76 -27.68
CA ALA A 301 -18.90 -7.64 -26.93
C ALA A 301 -19.44 -9.00 -26.44
N ALA A 302 -19.20 -10.07 -27.19
CA ALA A 302 -19.62 -11.43 -26.88
C ALA A 302 -18.75 -12.10 -25.80
N VAL A 303 -17.46 -11.79 -25.73
CA VAL A 303 -16.50 -12.49 -24.85
C VAL A 303 -16.94 -12.47 -23.38
N ARG A 304 -16.82 -13.61 -22.72
CA ARG A 304 -16.99 -13.78 -21.28
C ARG A 304 -15.80 -14.54 -20.72
N ILE A 305 -15.35 -14.15 -19.53
CA ILE A 305 -14.10 -14.64 -18.95
C ILE A 305 -14.37 -15.01 -17.49
N THR A 306 -13.89 -16.18 -17.06
CA THR A 306 -13.82 -16.55 -15.64
C THR A 306 -12.34 -16.58 -15.26
N ALA A 307 -11.94 -15.93 -14.16
CA ALA A 307 -10.51 -15.75 -13.86
C ALA A 307 -10.20 -15.65 -12.36
N GLY A 308 -9.06 -16.22 -11.95
CA GLY A 308 -8.59 -16.19 -10.56
C GLY A 308 -7.17 -16.68 -10.40
N VAL A 309 -6.75 -16.87 -9.15
CA VAL A 309 -5.40 -17.33 -8.79
C VAL A 309 -5.51 -18.53 -7.85
N ALA A 310 -5.06 -19.69 -8.32
CA ALA A 310 -4.92 -20.90 -7.50
C ALA A 310 -3.65 -20.81 -6.63
N SER A 311 -3.60 -21.57 -5.54
CA SER A 311 -2.41 -21.76 -4.70
C SER A 311 -2.41 -23.16 -4.11
N ASP A 312 -1.26 -23.63 -3.60
CA ASP A 312 -1.19 -24.95 -2.97
C ASP A 312 -2.18 -25.06 -1.79
N GLY A 313 -2.93 -26.17 -1.74
CA GLY A 313 -3.98 -26.40 -0.74
C GLY A 313 -5.33 -25.74 -1.02
N GLU A 314 -5.43 -24.79 -1.96
CA GLU A 314 -6.67 -24.05 -2.26
C GLU A 314 -7.09 -24.23 -3.74
N PRO A 315 -7.87 -25.28 -4.08
CA PRO A 315 -8.38 -25.48 -5.43
C PRO A 315 -9.44 -24.43 -5.78
N LEU A 316 -9.36 -23.86 -6.98
CA LEU A 316 -10.35 -22.90 -7.47
C LEU A 316 -11.68 -23.60 -7.81
N ALA A 317 -12.74 -23.20 -7.11
CA ALA A 317 -14.11 -23.46 -7.53
C ALA A 317 -14.42 -22.62 -8.78
N TRP A 318 -14.54 -23.28 -9.93
CA TRP A 318 -14.97 -22.65 -11.18
C TRP A 318 -16.48 -22.33 -11.12
N VAL A 319 -16.85 -21.20 -11.70
CA VAL A 319 -18.23 -20.72 -11.83
C VAL A 319 -18.41 -20.31 -13.28
N ASP A 320 -19.47 -20.75 -13.96
CA ASP A 320 -19.74 -20.33 -15.33
C ASP A 320 -20.12 -18.85 -15.39
N PRO A 321 -19.67 -18.09 -16.42
CA PRO A 321 -19.96 -16.68 -16.51
C PRO A 321 -21.43 -16.45 -16.89
N PRO A 322 -22.06 -15.32 -16.49
CA PRO A 322 -23.43 -15.02 -16.87
C PRO A 322 -23.57 -14.89 -18.40
N PRO A 323 -24.66 -15.41 -19.00
CA PRO A 323 -24.86 -15.35 -20.44
C PRO A 323 -24.96 -13.90 -20.96
N SER A 324 -24.57 -13.67 -22.21
CA SER A 324 -24.58 -12.33 -22.79
C SER A 324 -26.01 -11.78 -22.95
N THR A 325 -26.35 -10.74 -22.18
CA THR A 325 -27.59 -9.95 -22.33
C THR A 325 -27.67 -9.12 -23.62
N ARG A 326 -26.60 -9.14 -24.42
CA ARG A 326 -26.48 -8.40 -25.69
C ARG A 326 -26.19 -9.42 -26.79
N ALA A 327 -27.18 -9.67 -27.65
CA ALA A 327 -26.97 -10.50 -28.84
C ALA A 327 -25.88 -9.87 -29.72
N ALA A 328 -24.89 -10.66 -30.13
CA ALA A 328 -23.90 -10.19 -31.09
C ALA A 328 -24.60 -9.99 -32.45
N PRO A 329 -24.43 -8.84 -33.14
CA PRO A 329 -24.77 -8.76 -34.54
C PRO A 329 -23.89 -9.76 -35.31
N ALA A 330 -24.43 -10.35 -36.37
CA ALA A 330 -23.66 -11.25 -37.22
C ALA A 330 -22.46 -10.49 -37.81
N CYS A 331 -21.26 -10.81 -37.35
CA CYS A 331 -20.02 -10.29 -37.93
C CYS A 331 -19.83 -11.03 -39.25
N GLU A 332 -20.04 -10.36 -40.38
CA GLU A 332 -19.80 -10.95 -41.71
C GLU A 332 -18.31 -11.24 -41.87
N ILE A 333 -17.92 -12.47 -41.53
CA ILE A 333 -16.59 -12.99 -41.83
C ILE A 333 -16.54 -13.12 -43.36
N ALA A 334 -15.91 -12.13 -43.99
CA ALA A 334 -15.67 -12.12 -45.43
C ALA A 334 -14.88 -13.37 -45.83
N ARG A 335 -15.59 -14.37 -46.36
CA ARG A 335 -15.00 -15.59 -46.90
C ARG A 335 -14.28 -15.23 -48.19
N GLY A 336 -12.98 -14.92 -48.09
CA GLY A 336 -12.11 -14.88 -49.26
C GLY A 336 -12.11 -16.27 -49.91
N GLU A 337 -12.65 -16.37 -51.13
CA GLU A 337 -12.67 -17.61 -51.90
C GLU A 337 -11.26 -17.94 -52.43
N GLY A 338 -10.44 -18.51 -51.55
CA GLY A 338 -9.21 -19.18 -51.96
C GLY A 338 -9.53 -20.46 -52.74
N PRO A 339 -8.81 -20.78 -53.83
CA PRO A 339 -9.13 -21.90 -54.71
C PRO A 339 -8.98 -23.25 -54.00
N THR A 340 -9.85 -24.19 -54.37
CA THR A 340 -10.06 -25.49 -53.69
C THR A 340 -8.82 -26.39 -53.72
N GLY A 341 -8.06 -26.40 -52.62
CA GLY A 341 -6.93 -27.32 -52.40
C GLY A 341 -7.31 -28.50 -51.52
N THR A 342 -7.60 -29.66 -52.12
CA THR A 342 -7.92 -30.89 -51.37
C THR A 342 -6.67 -31.44 -50.66
N VAL A 343 -6.66 -31.43 -49.34
CA VAL A 343 -5.72 -32.19 -48.51
C VAL A 343 -6.49 -33.35 -47.88
N ALA A 344 -6.06 -34.58 -48.14
CA ALA A 344 -6.65 -35.78 -47.53
C ALA A 344 -6.07 -36.00 -46.13
N GLU A 345 -6.92 -36.41 -45.19
CA GLU A 345 -6.46 -36.91 -43.88
C GLU A 345 -5.73 -38.25 -44.03
N ALA A 346 -4.71 -38.47 -43.19
CA ALA A 346 -4.11 -39.78 -42.95
C ALA A 346 -4.10 -40.05 -41.43
N PRO A 347 -4.28 -41.29 -40.96
CA PRO A 347 -4.66 -41.53 -39.57
C PRO A 347 -3.50 -41.41 -38.57
N LEU A 348 -3.85 -41.13 -37.31
CA LEU A 348 -2.99 -41.39 -36.16
C LEU A 348 -2.84 -42.91 -35.95
N ASP A 349 -1.63 -43.36 -35.66
CA ASP A 349 -1.40 -44.63 -34.97
C ASP A 349 -0.20 -44.53 -34.00
N SER A 350 0.02 -45.59 -33.25
CA SER A 350 0.42 -45.63 -31.85
C SER A 350 1.92 -45.47 -31.51
N ALA A 351 2.13 -44.97 -30.28
CA ALA A 351 3.23 -45.25 -29.34
C ALA A 351 4.69 -44.87 -29.69
N PHE A 352 5.38 -44.26 -28.71
CA PHE A 352 6.74 -44.68 -28.30
C PHE A 352 7.03 -44.29 -26.84
N GLU A 353 7.85 -45.08 -26.15
CA GLU A 353 8.21 -44.90 -24.73
C GLU A 353 9.39 -43.91 -24.52
N VAL A 354 9.58 -43.51 -23.26
CA VAL A 354 10.70 -42.65 -22.81
C VAL A 354 11.93 -43.49 -22.44
N PRO A 355 13.12 -43.17 -22.96
CA PRO A 355 14.39 -43.53 -22.34
C PRO A 355 15.09 -42.33 -21.69
N SER A 356 15.60 -42.52 -20.48
CA SER A 356 16.51 -41.56 -19.83
C SER A 356 17.89 -41.55 -20.51
N GLY A 357 18.49 -40.38 -20.71
CA GLY A 357 19.78 -40.25 -21.42
C GLY A 357 20.57 -39.00 -21.03
N THR A 358 21.53 -39.16 -20.12
CA THR A 358 22.42 -38.08 -19.66
C THR A 358 23.52 -37.78 -20.69
N VAL A 359 23.64 -36.53 -21.15
CA VAL A 359 24.81 -36.07 -21.93
C VAL A 359 25.34 -34.73 -21.38
N ARG A 360 26.65 -34.70 -21.10
CA ARG A 360 27.45 -33.47 -20.90
C ARG A 360 28.25 -33.18 -22.18
N VAL A 361 28.18 -31.96 -22.69
CA VAL A 361 29.22 -31.26 -23.50
C VAL A 361 29.01 -29.79 -23.17
N LEU A 362 29.81 -29.20 -22.29
CA LEU A 362 31.09 -28.51 -22.52
C LEU A 362 30.93 -27.07 -23.07
N GLN A 363 31.78 -26.20 -22.53
CA GLN A 363 31.81 -24.76 -22.74
C GLN A 363 33.09 -24.45 -23.55
N GLU A 364 32.95 -23.79 -24.70
CA GLU A 364 34.05 -23.14 -25.38
C GLU A 364 33.67 -21.71 -25.78
N SER A 365 34.68 -20.85 -25.84
CA SER A 365 34.55 -19.45 -26.25
C SER A 365 35.77 -19.07 -27.05
N LEU A 366 35.64 -18.24 -28.08
CA LEU A 366 36.70 -17.28 -28.42
C LEU A 366 36.19 -16.09 -29.25
N ALA A 367 36.77 -14.93 -28.92
CA ALA A 367 37.09 -13.75 -29.74
C ALA A 367 36.29 -13.39 -31.01
N ALA A 368 35.95 -12.10 -31.10
CA ALA A 368 35.72 -11.39 -32.36
C ALA A 368 37.05 -10.92 -32.99
N PRO A 369 37.01 -10.48 -34.27
CA PRO A 369 37.68 -9.23 -34.66
C PRO A 369 36.70 -8.27 -35.37
N ALA A 370 37.16 -7.04 -35.66
CA ALA A 370 36.33 -5.96 -36.19
C ALA A 370 36.84 -5.37 -37.52
N SER A 371 35.89 -4.88 -38.32
CA SER A 371 35.99 -3.81 -39.33
C SER A 371 37.04 -3.89 -40.46
N LEU A 372 36.56 -3.87 -41.72
CA LEU A 372 37.17 -3.05 -42.79
C LEU A 372 36.23 -2.88 -44.02
N ALA A 373 36.13 -1.64 -44.50
CA ALA A 373 35.79 -1.14 -45.85
C ALA A 373 34.61 -1.74 -46.68
N ALA A 374 33.78 -0.84 -47.23
CA ALA A 374 32.95 -1.07 -48.43
C ALA A 374 33.73 -0.68 -49.72
N PRO A 375 33.21 -0.98 -50.94
CA PRO A 375 32.47 0.08 -51.64
C PRO A 375 31.33 -0.34 -52.63
N ALA A 376 30.41 0.61 -52.83
CA ALA A 376 29.74 1.03 -54.08
C ALA A 376 28.88 0.09 -54.99
N VAL A 377 27.58 0.42 -55.04
CA VAL A 377 26.76 0.77 -56.23
C VAL A 377 26.70 -0.19 -57.45
N GLN A 378 25.53 -0.84 -57.63
CA GLN A 378 24.55 -0.61 -58.73
C GLN A 378 23.14 -0.78 -58.09
N SER A 379 22.07 0.01 -58.28
CA SER A 379 21.56 0.88 -59.36
C SER A 379 20.87 0.17 -60.52
N GLU A 380 19.54 0.02 -60.41
CA GLU A 380 18.62 0.10 -61.56
C GLU A 380 17.25 0.63 -61.09
N THR A 381 16.52 1.33 -61.98
CA THR A 381 15.30 2.11 -61.65
C THR A 381 14.44 2.30 -62.91
N LEU A 382 13.10 2.17 -62.79
CA LEU A 382 12.05 2.69 -63.71
C LEU A 382 10.71 2.58 -62.94
N TRP A 383 9.83 3.58 -62.76
CA TRP A 383 9.40 4.81 -63.47
C TRP A 383 8.39 4.63 -64.61
N LEU A 384 7.28 5.36 -64.45
CA LEU A 384 6.15 5.75 -65.33
C LEU A 384 4.93 5.90 -64.40
N ASP A 385 4.54 7.07 -63.89
CA ASP A 385 4.26 8.40 -64.48
C ASP A 385 2.91 8.51 -65.21
N CYS A 386 2.15 9.51 -64.79
CA CYS A 386 1.18 10.29 -65.57
C CYS A 386 1.12 11.69 -64.93
N GLU A 387 1.14 12.72 -65.76
CA GLU A 387 1.31 14.12 -65.33
C GLU A 387 -0.04 14.85 -65.14
N ASP A 388 -0.05 15.85 -64.25
CA ASP A 388 -0.96 17.00 -64.28
C ASP A 388 -0.06 18.24 -64.48
N ASP A 389 -0.42 19.14 -65.40
CA ASP A 389 0.48 20.21 -65.86
C ASP A 389 -0.13 21.62 -65.72
N ASP A 390 0.77 22.58 -65.47
CA ASP A 390 0.70 24.05 -65.52
C ASP A 390 -0.46 24.81 -64.82
N VAL A 391 -0.10 25.72 -63.91
CA VAL A 391 -0.03 27.18 -64.22
C VAL A 391 0.70 27.93 -63.09
N ALA A 392 1.72 28.71 -63.47
CA ALA A 392 2.66 29.41 -62.59
C ALA A 392 2.12 30.51 -61.65
N SER A 393 2.85 30.79 -60.56
CA SER A 393 3.50 32.11 -60.31
C SER A 393 4.39 32.17 -59.03
N GLU A 394 5.70 32.39 -59.23
CA GLU A 394 6.74 32.81 -58.24
C GLU A 394 6.84 34.37 -58.17
N PRO A 395 7.76 35.07 -57.42
CA PRO A 395 8.80 34.61 -56.48
C PRO A 395 8.99 35.37 -55.12
N VAL A 396 9.58 34.66 -54.14
CA VAL A 396 10.76 34.96 -53.25
C VAL A 396 10.99 36.35 -52.57
N SER A 397 11.61 36.30 -51.35
CA SER A 397 12.46 37.29 -50.63
C SER A 397 11.83 38.18 -49.53
N VAL A 398 12.55 38.77 -48.54
CA VAL A 398 13.55 38.24 -47.55
C VAL A 398 13.82 39.32 -46.45
N LEU A 399 13.57 39.01 -45.16
CA LEU A 399 14.04 39.76 -43.94
C LEU A 399 13.57 41.26 -43.81
N PRO A 400 14.04 42.11 -42.84
CA PRO A 400 14.20 41.96 -41.36
C PRO A 400 13.61 43.14 -40.50
N PHE A 401 13.79 43.06 -39.16
CA PHE A 401 13.83 44.12 -38.10
C PHE A 401 12.57 44.61 -37.30
N SER A 402 12.67 44.39 -35.98
CA SER A 402 12.33 45.21 -34.79
C SER A 402 11.74 46.63 -34.91
N SER A 403 10.77 47.01 -34.04
CA SER A 403 10.99 47.94 -32.89
C SER A 403 9.71 48.36 -32.10
N ALA A 404 9.91 48.85 -30.86
CA ALA A 404 9.10 49.79 -30.06
C ALA A 404 7.68 49.47 -29.52
N ALA A 405 7.59 49.33 -28.18
CA ALA A 405 6.80 50.09 -27.18
C ALA A 405 5.32 50.51 -27.47
N PRO A 406 4.43 50.49 -26.45
CA PRO A 406 4.38 51.62 -25.50
C PRO A 406 4.10 51.27 -24.01
N ALA A 407 4.23 52.30 -23.17
CA ALA A 407 3.89 52.42 -21.74
C ALA A 407 3.52 53.91 -21.47
N PRO A 408 3.14 54.40 -20.25
CA PRO A 408 3.18 53.77 -18.92
C PRO A 408 1.95 54.10 -18.01
N SER A 409 2.14 54.03 -16.69
CA SER A 409 1.28 54.43 -15.57
C SER A 409 0.29 53.35 -15.08
N SER A 410 0.07 53.14 -13.77
CA SER A 410 0.52 53.88 -12.57
C SER A 410 1.03 52.95 -11.45
N ALA A 411 1.70 53.50 -10.43
CA ALA A 411 2.21 52.77 -9.27
C ALA A 411 1.55 53.24 -7.95
N PRO A 412 1.43 52.38 -6.92
CA PRO A 412 0.92 52.76 -5.60
C PRO A 412 2.02 53.35 -4.68
N PRO A 413 1.67 54.20 -3.70
CA PRO A 413 2.61 54.74 -2.73
C PRO A 413 2.73 53.88 -1.45
N SER A 414 3.94 53.81 -0.90
CA SER A 414 4.19 53.38 0.49
C SER A 414 4.49 54.62 1.36
N PRO A 415 4.05 54.65 2.63
CA PRO A 415 4.71 55.38 3.70
C PRO A 415 5.56 54.42 4.56
N ALA A 416 6.51 54.96 5.34
CA ALA A 416 7.45 54.17 6.13
C ALA A 416 7.59 54.66 7.58
N SER A 417 8.03 53.75 8.44
CA SER A 417 8.72 53.97 9.74
C SER A 417 7.99 54.74 10.85
N ALA A 418 7.70 54.04 11.96
CA ALA A 418 7.64 54.63 13.29
C ALA A 418 7.90 53.60 14.42
N GLY A 419 8.78 53.97 15.34
CA GLY A 419 9.11 53.34 16.63
C GLY A 419 10.29 54.10 17.25
N PRO A 420 10.73 53.84 18.50
CA PRO A 420 10.21 52.90 19.51
C PRO A 420 9.80 53.62 20.83
N ALA A 421 9.37 52.88 21.85
CA ALA A 421 9.55 53.24 23.27
C ALA A 421 9.32 52.03 24.20
N SER A 422 10.09 51.95 25.29
CA SER A 422 9.90 51.05 26.45
C SER A 422 9.66 51.90 27.71
N LEU A 423 9.14 51.29 28.79
CA LEU A 423 9.09 51.67 30.23
C LEU A 423 7.85 50.95 30.85
N ASP A 424 7.75 50.56 32.12
CA ASP A 424 8.69 50.06 33.14
C ASP A 424 7.85 49.38 34.28
N GLN A 425 8.48 49.01 35.41
CA GLN A 425 7.93 48.39 36.64
C GLN A 425 7.02 49.35 37.50
N PRO A 426 6.37 48.95 38.64
CA PRO A 426 6.66 47.82 39.53
C PRO A 426 5.47 47.07 40.24
N GLU A 427 5.85 46.20 41.18
CA GLU A 427 5.07 45.38 42.14
C GLU A 427 4.34 46.21 43.24
N PRO A 428 3.44 45.61 44.04
CA PRO A 428 3.83 45.30 45.45
C PRO A 428 3.18 44.05 46.10
N ALA A 429 3.85 43.49 47.13
CA ALA A 429 3.32 42.50 48.08
C ALA A 429 2.54 43.12 49.27
N PRO A 430 1.92 42.33 50.17
CA PRO A 430 2.40 42.38 51.58
C PRO A 430 2.21 41.12 52.48
N ALA A 431 3.07 41.07 53.51
CA ALA A 431 2.86 40.64 54.91
C ALA A 431 2.69 39.14 55.34
N THR A 432 3.51 38.75 56.32
CA THR A 432 3.39 37.61 57.25
C THR A 432 2.73 38.01 58.58
N PRO A 433 2.20 37.02 59.35
CA PRO A 433 2.71 36.80 60.73
C PRO A 433 2.75 35.29 61.12
N SER A 434 3.88 34.74 61.59
CA SER A 434 4.27 34.59 63.01
C SER A 434 4.13 33.15 63.54
N ALA A 435 5.10 32.69 64.35
CA ALA A 435 5.07 31.42 65.09
C ALA A 435 4.53 31.61 66.53
N PRO A 436 4.32 30.53 67.33
CA PRO A 436 5.39 30.15 68.27
C PRO A 436 5.46 28.64 68.70
N ALA A 437 6.46 28.35 69.54
CA ALA A 437 6.53 27.31 70.59
C ALA A 437 6.79 25.82 70.24
N ALA A 438 7.91 25.31 70.79
CA ALA A 438 8.07 23.93 71.28
C ALA A 438 7.74 23.90 72.82
N PRO A 439 7.74 22.76 73.55
CA PRO A 439 9.00 22.02 73.87
C PRO A 439 8.86 20.48 74.14
N ASP A 440 9.98 19.85 74.52
CA ASP A 440 10.15 18.63 75.35
C ASP A 440 9.58 17.26 74.87
N THR A 441 10.12 16.07 75.22
CA THR A 441 11.10 15.68 76.28
C THR A 441 11.95 14.43 75.91
N SER A 442 12.95 14.11 76.76
CA SER A 442 13.85 12.92 76.84
C SER A 442 13.13 11.53 76.92
N ALA A 443 13.76 10.35 76.97
CA ALA A 443 15.17 9.89 77.14
C ALA A 443 15.33 8.46 76.50
N THR A 444 16.46 7.99 75.95
CA THR A 444 17.76 7.54 76.54
C THR A 444 17.76 6.17 77.27
N LEU A 445 18.49 5.18 76.71
CA LEU A 445 19.31 4.06 77.27
C LEU A 445 19.44 2.94 76.19
N ALA A 446 20.62 2.58 75.65
CA ALA A 446 21.74 1.75 76.19
C ALA A 446 21.36 0.25 76.35
N ILE A 447 22.18 -0.79 76.07
CA ILE A 447 23.65 -1.06 76.12
C ILE A 447 23.98 -2.09 74.98
N SER A 448 25.06 -2.01 74.16
CA SER A 448 26.41 -2.67 74.25
C SER A 448 26.41 -4.21 74.50
N CYS A 449 27.33 -5.08 74.01
CA CYS A 449 28.46 -5.05 73.05
C CYS A 449 28.93 -6.51 72.73
N ALA A 450 29.74 -6.73 71.66
CA ALA A 450 30.68 -7.88 71.45
C ALA A 450 30.10 -9.33 71.35
N ASP A 451 30.75 -10.38 70.80
CA ASP A 451 32.03 -10.51 70.03
C ASP A 451 32.05 -11.77 69.11
N ASP A 452 33.13 -11.89 68.33
CA ASP A 452 33.64 -12.92 67.39
C ASP A 452 33.17 -14.42 67.34
N LEU A 453 32.93 -14.86 66.08
CA LEU A 453 33.43 -16.10 65.39
C LEU A 453 32.93 -17.55 65.78
N PRO A 454 33.14 -18.60 64.93
CA PRO A 454 32.20 -19.73 64.74
C PRO A 454 32.90 -21.13 64.85
N PRO A 455 32.47 -22.24 64.17
CA PRO A 455 31.17 -22.66 63.61
C PRO A 455 30.68 -24.07 64.08
N ALA A 456 29.39 -24.39 63.89
CA ALA A 456 28.89 -25.79 63.92
C ALA A 456 27.58 -25.96 63.11
N THR A 457 27.39 -27.13 62.48
CA THR A 457 26.29 -27.40 61.52
C THR A 457 25.23 -28.37 62.06
N PRO A 458 23.92 -28.02 62.02
CA PRO A 458 22.81 -28.96 62.18
C PRO A 458 22.24 -29.47 60.82
N PRO A 459 21.46 -30.57 60.79
CA PRO A 459 21.26 -31.42 59.59
C PRO A 459 20.21 -30.93 58.56
N PRO A 460 20.23 -31.47 57.33
CA PRO A 460 19.34 -31.07 56.23
C PRO A 460 17.88 -31.55 56.39
N LEU A 461 16.95 -30.76 55.83
CA LEU A 461 15.52 -31.06 55.72
C LEU A 461 15.19 -31.81 54.41
N PRO A 462 14.06 -32.55 54.35
CA PRO A 462 13.82 -33.53 53.28
C PRO A 462 13.51 -32.92 51.91
N PHE A 463 13.82 -33.70 50.87
CA PHE A 463 13.72 -33.33 49.45
C PHE A 463 12.32 -32.87 49.05
N ARG A 464 12.22 -31.63 48.55
CA ARG A 464 11.09 -31.18 47.73
C ARG A 464 11.29 -31.68 46.30
N ALA A 465 10.35 -32.46 45.77
CA ALA A 465 10.39 -32.92 44.39
C ALA A 465 10.45 -31.73 43.42
N ALA A 466 11.29 -31.84 42.37
CA ALA A 466 11.43 -30.81 41.36
C ALA A 466 10.11 -30.61 40.59
N SER A 467 9.73 -29.36 40.35
CA SER A 467 8.68 -29.05 39.38
C SER A 467 9.08 -29.55 37.99
N PRO A 468 8.12 -30.01 37.16
CA PRO A 468 8.43 -30.32 35.77
C PRO A 468 9.01 -29.08 35.08
N PRO A 469 9.95 -29.24 34.14
CA PRO A 469 10.50 -28.10 33.40
C PRO A 469 9.37 -27.38 32.64
N PRO A 470 9.49 -26.06 32.41
CA PRO A 470 8.57 -25.37 31.52
C PRO A 470 8.57 -26.06 30.14
N PRO A 471 7.44 -26.03 29.41
CA PRO A 471 7.41 -26.57 28.06
C PRO A 471 8.52 -25.93 27.23
N ALA A 472 9.26 -26.75 26.48
CA ALA A 472 10.31 -26.25 25.60
C ALA A 472 9.74 -25.17 24.67
N PRO A 473 10.52 -24.12 24.32
CA PRO A 473 10.10 -23.20 23.28
C PRO A 473 9.74 -24.00 22.03
N PRO A 474 8.69 -23.62 21.27
CA PRO A 474 8.27 -24.37 20.10
C PRO A 474 9.47 -24.57 19.18
N SER A 475 9.73 -25.82 18.80
CA SER A 475 10.83 -26.19 17.91
C SER A 475 10.82 -25.24 16.71
N ALA A 476 11.97 -24.61 16.43
CA ALA A 476 12.09 -23.72 15.28
C ALA A 476 11.53 -24.45 14.04
N PRO A 477 10.64 -23.82 13.25
CA PRO A 477 9.90 -24.51 12.20
C PRO A 477 10.89 -25.21 11.27
N SER A 478 10.69 -26.50 11.03
CA SER A 478 11.54 -27.30 10.15
C SER A 478 11.77 -26.54 8.85
N PRO A 479 13.03 -26.24 8.47
CA PRO A 479 13.30 -25.30 7.40
C PRO A 479 12.61 -25.76 6.12
N LEU A 480 11.73 -24.93 5.57
CA LEU A 480 10.96 -25.29 4.39
C LEU A 480 11.90 -25.77 3.27
N PRO A 481 11.59 -26.91 2.62
CA PRO A 481 12.40 -27.43 1.52
C PRO A 481 12.65 -26.37 0.44
N GLY A 482 13.91 -26.24 0.01
CA GLY A 482 14.32 -25.29 -1.03
C GLY A 482 14.52 -23.84 -0.56
N ALA A 483 14.62 -23.56 0.74
CA ALA A 483 14.98 -22.24 1.24
C ALA A 483 16.45 -21.88 0.90
N PRO A 484 16.77 -20.65 0.42
CA PRO A 484 18.14 -20.28 0.03
C PRO A 484 19.16 -20.30 1.19
N TRP A 485 18.70 -20.40 2.44
CA TRP A 485 19.52 -20.50 3.64
C TRP A 485 19.51 -21.89 4.30
N SER A 486 18.72 -22.87 3.86
CA SER A 486 18.62 -24.17 4.56
C SER A 486 19.91 -25.00 4.52
N GLU A 487 20.78 -24.77 3.54
CA GLU A 487 22.10 -25.43 3.47
C GLU A 487 23.17 -24.75 4.33
N ARG A 488 22.91 -23.54 4.86
CA ARG A 488 23.76 -22.96 5.89
C ARG A 488 23.45 -23.62 7.24
N ARG A 489 24.25 -24.63 7.60
CA ARG A 489 24.33 -25.11 8.99
C ARG A 489 24.42 -23.90 9.93
N PRO A 490 23.67 -23.85 11.04
CA PRO A 490 23.88 -22.81 12.04
C PRO A 490 25.33 -22.91 12.53
N CYS A 491 26.06 -21.80 12.45
CA CYS A 491 27.32 -21.68 13.16
C CYS A 491 26.99 -21.83 14.66
N PRO A 492 27.69 -22.69 15.43
CA PRO A 492 27.37 -22.86 16.84
C PRO A 492 27.46 -21.53 17.57
N VAL A 493 26.43 -21.21 18.36
CA VAL A 493 26.41 -20.00 19.19
C VAL A 493 27.64 -20.06 20.11
N PRO A 494 28.53 -19.05 20.10
CA PRO A 494 29.67 -19.04 20.99
C PRO A 494 29.15 -19.04 22.44
N ALA A 495 29.56 -20.03 23.23
CA ALA A 495 29.17 -20.14 24.61
C ALA A 495 29.66 -18.92 25.41
N LEU A 496 28.86 -18.47 26.37
CA LEU A 496 29.22 -17.39 27.30
C LEU A 496 30.31 -17.86 28.26
N CYS A 497 31.57 -17.77 27.84
CA CYS A 497 32.72 -17.91 28.71
C CYS A 497 32.94 -16.61 29.49
N ALA A 498 32.87 -16.69 30.81
CA ALA A 498 33.23 -15.58 31.71
C ALA A 498 34.71 -15.62 32.07
N GLY A 499 35.31 -14.44 32.29
CA GLY A 499 36.68 -14.30 32.81
C GLY A 499 37.68 -13.72 31.79
N PRO A 500 38.59 -12.81 32.19
CA PRO A 500 39.54 -12.16 31.29
C PRO A 500 40.82 -12.97 31.09
N GLY A 501 41.41 -12.87 29.89
CA GLY A 501 42.74 -13.41 29.59
C GLY A 501 43.36 -12.65 28.42
N THR A 502 44.44 -11.91 28.69
CA THR A 502 45.20 -11.17 27.66
C THR A 502 46.19 -12.11 26.98
N LEU A 503 46.25 -12.10 25.63
CA LEU A 503 47.52 -12.34 24.92
C LEU A 503 47.51 -11.85 23.45
N VAL A 504 48.69 -11.38 23.06
CA VAL A 504 49.07 -10.58 21.87
C VAL A 504 49.14 -11.37 20.55
N LEU A 505 48.75 -10.71 19.45
CA LEU A 505 49.34 -10.82 18.10
C LEU A 505 49.29 -9.38 17.50
N GLN A 506 50.39 -8.63 17.32
CA GLN A 506 51.45 -8.72 16.29
C GLN A 506 51.00 -8.41 14.84
N ASP A 507 51.34 -7.19 14.39
CA ASP A 507 51.96 -6.73 13.12
C ASP A 507 51.73 -7.55 11.82
N GLU A 508 51.53 -7.00 10.62
CA GLU A 508 51.55 -5.63 10.01
C GLU A 508 50.75 -5.76 8.65
N ALA A 509 50.49 -4.81 7.75
CA ALA A 509 50.90 -3.41 7.47
C ALA A 509 49.82 -2.75 6.56
N ALA A 510 49.69 -1.42 6.40
CA ALA A 510 50.19 -0.26 7.15
C ALA A 510 49.26 0.94 6.86
N ALA A 511 49.04 1.82 7.85
CA ALA A 511 48.37 3.10 7.67
C ALA A 511 49.35 4.24 7.94
N ALA A 512 49.42 5.25 7.07
CA ALA A 512 50.39 6.34 7.18
C ALA A 512 49.71 7.72 7.28
N LEU A 513 50.38 8.62 8.01
CA LEU A 513 50.14 10.06 8.14
C LEU A 513 49.08 10.53 9.17
N LEU A 514 49.53 10.46 10.44
CA LEU A 514 49.62 11.59 11.38
C LEU A 514 48.36 12.33 11.85
N GLN A 515 48.08 12.16 13.14
CA GLN A 515 47.52 13.23 13.99
C GLN A 515 48.60 14.25 14.40
N ASP A 516 48.17 15.49 14.62
CA ASP A 516 48.70 16.49 15.55
C ASP A 516 47.55 17.47 15.87
N ALA A 517 47.38 18.06 17.05
CA ALA A 517 48.00 17.80 18.36
C ALA A 517 47.04 18.28 19.48
N LEU A 518 47.23 17.80 20.71
CA LEU A 518 46.58 18.32 21.93
C LEU A 518 47.63 19.00 22.84
N PRO A 519 47.21 20.03 23.61
CA PRO A 519 47.79 20.30 24.91
C PRO A 519 46.78 20.14 26.06
N ALA A 520 47.27 19.74 27.24
CA ALA A 520 46.53 19.57 28.49
C ALA A 520 46.68 20.84 29.39
N ALA A 521 46.18 20.95 30.65
CA ALA A 521 45.69 19.94 31.59
C ALA A 521 44.81 20.55 32.73
N SER A 522 43.95 19.71 33.33
CA SER A 522 43.85 19.34 34.78
C SER A 522 43.97 20.37 35.94
N PRO A 523 43.56 20.04 37.20
CA PRO A 523 42.52 19.10 37.69
C PRO A 523 41.63 19.63 38.86
N LEU A 524 40.68 18.81 39.34
CA LEU A 524 40.20 18.57 40.74
C LEU A 524 38.80 17.88 40.65
N GLU A 525 38.61 16.65 41.13
CA GLU A 525 38.09 16.28 42.48
C GLU A 525 36.63 16.74 42.76
N ALA A 526 35.69 15.91 43.27
CA ALA A 526 35.69 14.46 43.53
C ALA A 526 34.24 13.92 43.76
N ASP A 527 34.14 12.59 43.89
CA ASP A 527 33.09 11.82 44.61
C ASP A 527 31.69 11.55 44.01
N ALA A 528 31.01 10.55 44.59
CA ALA A 528 29.73 9.93 44.22
C ALA A 528 28.96 9.53 45.52
N PRO A 529 27.80 8.82 45.52
CA PRO A 529 26.90 8.41 44.43
C PRO A 529 25.47 8.99 44.56
N ARG A 530 24.55 8.57 43.69
CA ARG A 530 23.11 8.90 43.79
C ARG A 530 22.29 7.72 44.34
N PRO A 531 21.30 7.96 45.23
CA PRO A 531 20.39 6.92 45.72
C PRO A 531 19.20 6.66 44.78
N SER A 532 18.57 5.50 44.94
CA SER A 532 17.29 5.14 44.31
C SER A 532 16.09 5.70 45.10
N PRO A 533 14.97 6.05 44.43
CA PRO A 533 13.68 6.24 45.07
C PRO A 533 12.76 5.02 44.92
N GLU A 534 12.14 4.59 46.02
CA GLU A 534 10.97 3.69 46.00
C GLU A 534 9.64 4.49 45.93
N PRO A 535 8.47 3.85 45.69
CA PRO A 535 7.33 4.55 45.07
C PRO A 535 6.24 5.04 46.05
N GLU A 536 5.89 6.33 45.99
CA GLU A 536 4.67 6.87 46.60
C GLU A 536 3.63 7.40 45.59
N GLN A 537 2.63 6.54 45.37
CA GLN A 537 1.22 6.84 45.15
C GLN A 537 0.82 8.32 44.96
N HIS A 538 0.39 8.71 43.75
CA HIS A 538 -0.55 9.83 43.58
C HIS A 538 -1.71 9.44 42.65
N ARG A 539 -2.93 9.71 43.11
CA ARG A 539 -4.19 9.22 42.54
C ARG A 539 -4.51 9.88 41.20
N HIS A 540 -4.83 9.10 40.17
CA HIS A 540 -5.72 9.51 39.08
C HIS A 540 -6.67 8.34 38.75
N GLY A 541 -7.98 8.61 38.65
CA GLY A 541 -9.01 7.59 38.49
C GLY A 541 -9.32 7.23 37.04
N HIS A 542 -9.95 6.07 36.83
CA HIS A 542 -10.49 5.67 35.52
C HIS A 542 -11.65 6.60 35.09
N ASP A 543 -11.43 7.47 34.12
CA ASP A 543 -12.52 8.16 33.41
C ASP A 543 -13.01 7.27 32.26
N ALA A 544 -13.98 6.39 32.56
CA ALA A 544 -14.55 5.49 31.57
C ALA A 544 -15.38 6.27 30.52
N SER A 545 -15.25 5.88 29.25
CA SER A 545 -15.79 6.62 28.08
C SER A 545 -17.22 7.12 28.27
N ARG A 546 -17.39 8.45 28.26
CA ARG A 546 -18.63 9.15 28.65
C ARG A 546 -19.75 9.12 27.59
N PHE A 547 -19.57 8.42 26.47
CA PHE A 547 -20.31 8.69 25.23
C PHE A 547 -21.68 8.00 25.05
N TYR A 548 -22.04 6.94 25.80
CA TYR A 548 -23.34 6.26 25.63
C TYR A 548 -24.11 5.90 26.93
N PRO A 549 -24.73 6.88 27.64
CA PRO A 549 -25.63 6.60 28.76
C PRO A 549 -27.03 6.11 28.34
N SER A 550 -27.51 6.53 27.15
CA SER A 550 -28.93 6.44 26.76
C SER A 550 -29.41 5.03 26.44
N LEU A 551 -28.60 4.20 25.78
CA LEU A 551 -29.02 2.88 25.28
C LEU A 551 -29.31 1.86 26.41
N ARG A 552 -28.66 2.01 27.57
CA ARG A 552 -28.83 1.09 28.72
C ARG A 552 -30.19 1.17 29.42
N ARG A 553 -30.96 2.25 29.22
CA ARG A 553 -32.25 2.42 29.92
C ARG A 553 -33.40 1.64 29.24
N ALA A 554 -33.34 1.43 27.93
CA ALA A 554 -34.36 0.66 27.20
C ALA A 554 -34.34 -0.84 27.51
N LEU A 555 -33.14 -1.40 27.75
CA LEU A 555 -32.93 -2.85 27.94
C LEU A 555 -33.15 -3.34 29.39
N ARG A 556 -33.45 -2.45 30.35
CA ARG A 556 -33.68 -2.81 31.76
C ARG A 556 -35.16 -2.91 32.17
N ALA A 557 -36.08 -2.66 31.24
CA ALA A 557 -37.52 -2.54 31.54
C ALA A 557 -38.32 -3.85 31.45
N THR A 558 -37.68 -4.97 31.06
CA THR A 558 -38.38 -6.21 30.63
C THR A 558 -38.13 -7.44 31.52
N TRP A 559 -37.33 -7.34 32.58
CA TRP A 559 -36.98 -8.47 33.44
C TRP A 559 -37.01 -8.09 34.93
N LEU A 560 -38.22 -8.10 35.51
CA LEU A 560 -38.40 -8.14 36.96
C LEU A 560 -39.72 -8.84 37.32
N ASP A 561 -39.68 -10.16 37.41
CA ASP A 561 -40.64 -10.98 38.18
C ASP A 561 -39.94 -12.29 38.61
N GLY A 562 -40.50 -13.00 39.59
CA GLY A 562 -39.85 -14.16 40.26
C GLY A 562 -39.83 -15.48 39.46
N ALA A 563 -39.28 -16.58 39.99
CA ALA A 563 -38.70 -16.82 41.33
C ALA A 563 -37.65 -17.97 41.28
N ASP A 564 -37.18 -18.44 42.45
CA ASP A 564 -36.13 -19.48 42.60
C ASP A 564 -36.43 -20.82 41.91
N GLU A 565 -35.48 -21.32 41.11
CA GLU A 565 -35.20 -22.75 40.99
C GLU A 565 -33.70 -22.99 40.67
N ALA A 566 -33.17 -24.18 41.02
CA ALA A 566 -31.74 -24.49 40.96
C ALA A 566 -31.19 -24.65 39.51
N PRO A 567 -29.90 -24.32 39.28
CA PRO A 567 -29.35 -24.28 37.92
C PRO A 567 -29.23 -25.68 37.27
N PRO A 568 -29.82 -25.90 36.07
CA PRO A 568 -29.59 -27.11 35.30
C PRO A 568 -28.15 -27.16 34.75
N PRO A 569 -27.66 -28.35 34.33
CA PRO A 569 -26.32 -28.51 33.75
C PRO A 569 -26.14 -27.64 32.49
N PRO A 570 -24.89 -27.27 32.14
CA PRO A 570 -24.61 -26.25 31.12
C PRO A 570 -25.13 -26.64 29.74
N SER A 571 -26.19 -25.96 29.32
CA SER A 571 -26.67 -25.93 27.93
C SER A 571 -25.60 -25.38 26.96
N PRO A 572 -25.62 -25.77 25.68
CA PRO A 572 -24.71 -25.20 24.69
C PRO A 572 -24.91 -23.68 24.55
N PRO A 573 -23.86 -22.90 24.27
CA PRO A 573 -23.95 -21.44 24.22
C PRO A 573 -24.81 -20.98 23.05
N LEU A 574 -25.92 -20.31 23.36
CA LEU A 574 -26.84 -19.68 22.41
C LEU A 574 -26.78 -18.15 22.47
N ALA A 575 -27.15 -17.52 21.35
CA ALA A 575 -27.53 -16.11 21.21
C ALA A 575 -26.46 -15.02 21.49
N SER A 576 -25.69 -14.74 20.45
CA SER A 576 -25.37 -13.40 19.93
C SER A 576 -25.31 -12.16 20.86
N ASP A 577 -24.09 -11.66 21.08
CA ASP A 577 -23.80 -10.23 21.31
C ASP A 577 -23.91 -9.46 19.97
N GLU A 578 -25.13 -9.38 19.43
CA GLU A 578 -25.39 -8.86 18.08
C GLU A 578 -25.32 -7.32 18.02
N ILE A 579 -24.28 -6.82 17.34
CA ILE A 579 -24.13 -5.40 17.02
C ILE A 579 -25.30 -4.96 16.14
N THR A 580 -26.19 -4.11 16.67
CA THR A 580 -27.33 -3.54 15.95
C THR A 580 -26.92 -2.61 14.82
N LEU A 581 -27.83 -2.34 13.88
CA LEU A 581 -27.63 -1.43 12.76
C LEU A 581 -27.20 -0.03 13.22
N GLU A 582 -27.85 0.50 14.25
CA GLU A 582 -27.60 1.83 14.79
C GLU A 582 -26.27 1.89 15.56
N ARG A 583 -25.91 0.83 16.30
CA ARG A 583 -24.58 0.68 16.93
C ARG A 583 -23.48 0.57 15.87
N CYS A 584 -23.76 -0.12 14.75
CA CYS A 584 -22.83 -0.24 13.63
C CYS A 584 -22.59 1.13 12.97
N ALA A 585 -23.65 1.86 12.62
CA ALA A 585 -23.56 3.19 12.05
C ALA A 585 -22.80 4.19 12.94
N ALA A 586 -23.02 4.13 14.26
CA ALA A 586 -22.31 4.97 15.22
C ALA A 586 -20.80 4.67 15.29
N ILE A 587 -20.42 3.38 15.38
CA ILE A 587 -19.02 2.96 15.38
C ILE A 587 -18.34 3.31 14.06
N ALA A 588 -19.05 3.23 12.93
CA ALA A 588 -18.54 3.65 11.63
C ALA A 588 -18.26 5.16 11.56
N ALA A 589 -19.12 6.01 12.14
CA ALA A 589 -18.87 7.45 12.23
C ALA A 589 -17.68 7.78 13.15
N GLU A 590 -17.58 7.10 14.30
CA GLU A 590 -16.50 7.33 15.27
C GLU A 590 -15.13 6.85 14.77
N LEU A 591 -15.07 5.68 14.11
CA LEU A 591 -13.87 5.17 13.43
C LEU A 591 -13.39 6.07 12.28
N ALA A 592 -14.28 6.89 11.74
CA ALA A 592 -13.99 7.76 10.62
C ALA A 592 -13.47 9.13 11.10
N GLU A 593 -14.12 9.75 12.09
CA GLU A 593 -13.71 11.07 12.63
C GLU A 593 -12.54 11.00 13.64
N ARG A 594 -12.37 9.91 14.40
CA ARG A 594 -11.25 9.82 15.36
C ARG A 594 -9.91 9.58 14.67
N ARG A 595 -8.88 10.32 15.11
CA ARG A 595 -7.46 10.08 14.76
C ARG A 595 -6.79 8.95 15.59
N ALA A 596 -7.54 8.28 16.46
CA ALA A 596 -7.07 7.15 17.27
C ALA A 596 -6.97 5.87 16.41
N PRO A 597 -6.05 4.92 16.70
CA PRO A 597 -5.96 3.69 15.96
C PRO A 597 -7.25 2.86 16.11
N ARG A 598 -7.70 2.26 15.00
CA ARG A 598 -8.93 1.47 14.89
C ARG A 598 -9.11 0.41 15.98
N THR A 599 -8.02 -0.19 16.44
CA THR A 599 -7.99 -1.18 17.53
C THR A 599 -8.51 -0.61 18.85
N GLU A 600 -8.11 0.60 19.24
CA GLU A 600 -8.57 1.25 20.48
C GLU A 600 -10.04 1.62 20.42
N VAL A 601 -10.49 2.18 19.29
CA VAL A 601 -11.91 2.54 19.10
C VAL A 601 -12.79 1.29 19.16
N LEU A 602 -12.40 0.21 18.49
CA LEU A 602 -13.16 -1.05 18.56
C LEU A 602 -13.11 -1.70 19.94
N ALA A 603 -11.96 -1.68 20.62
CA ALA A 603 -11.83 -2.18 21.99
C ALA A 603 -12.71 -1.38 22.98
N ALA A 604 -12.81 -0.06 22.83
CA ALA A 604 -13.72 0.78 23.62
C ALA A 604 -15.20 0.45 23.41
N HIS A 605 -15.56 -0.14 22.26
CA HIS A 605 -16.90 -0.68 21.96
C HIS A 605 -17.06 -2.18 22.31
N GLY A 606 -16.03 -2.81 22.89
CA GLY A 606 -16.02 -4.24 23.25
C GLY A 606 -15.84 -5.19 22.06
N LEU A 607 -15.33 -4.71 20.92
CA LEU A 607 -15.27 -5.47 19.67
C LEU A 607 -13.83 -5.79 19.23
N SER A 608 -13.62 -7.01 18.77
CA SER A 608 -12.47 -7.34 17.92
C SER A 608 -12.65 -6.81 16.49
N ASN A 609 -11.55 -6.65 15.76
CA ASN A 609 -11.59 -6.33 14.32
C ASN A 609 -12.38 -7.39 13.51
N ALA A 610 -12.41 -8.65 13.96
CA ALA A 610 -13.18 -9.71 13.32
C ALA A 610 -14.70 -9.53 13.52
N GLN A 611 -15.15 -9.39 14.77
CA GLN A 611 -16.57 -9.14 15.08
C GLN A 611 -17.11 -7.88 14.39
N TRP A 612 -16.30 -6.81 14.36
CA TRP A 612 -16.63 -5.57 13.66
C TRP A 612 -16.79 -5.79 12.15
N ARG A 613 -15.84 -6.45 11.48
CA ARG A 613 -15.94 -6.76 10.04
C ARG A 613 -17.17 -7.60 9.72
N SER A 614 -17.43 -8.64 10.51
CA SER A 614 -18.60 -9.52 10.32
C SER A 614 -19.93 -8.80 10.57
N ALA A 615 -19.96 -7.76 11.40
CA ALA A 615 -21.16 -6.96 11.61
C ALA A 615 -21.38 -5.89 10.55
N LEU A 616 -20.31 -5.22 10.11
CA LEU A 616 -20.38 -4.24 9.02
C LEU A 616 -20.88 -4.91 7.73
N GLN A 617 -20.25 -6.03 7.33
CA GLN A 617 -20.67 -6.81 6.16
C GLN A 617 -22.13 -7.24 6.26
N ARG A 618 -22.58 -7.78 7.40
CA ARG A 618 -23.97 -8.23 7.59
C ARG A 618 -24.99 -7.10 7.38
N TRP A 619 -24.69 -5.89 7.84
CA TRP A 619 -25.57 -4.74 7.66
C TRP A 619 -25.49 -4.14 6.26
N GLU A 620 -24.32 -4.15 5.62
CA GLU A 620 -24.16 -3.80 4.21
C GLU A 620 -24.96 -4.76 3.31
N ASP A 621 -24.82 -6.08 3.51
CA ASP A 621 -25.58 -7.13 2.81
C ASP A 621 -27.09 -6.96 3.02
N ALA A 622 -27.52 -6.64 4.26
CA ALA A 622 -28.94 -6.43 4.58
C ALA A 622 -29.50 -5.19 3.91
N ILE A 623 -28.76 -4.07 3.93
CA ILE A 623 -29.12 -2.83 3.23
C ILE A 623 -29.21 -3.08 1.71
N GLU A 624 -28.23 -3.76 1.11
CA GLU A 624 -28.21 -4.02 -0.32
C GLU A 624 -29.35 -4.96 -0.75
N LYS A 625 -29.65 -5.97 0.05
CA LYS A 625 -30.79 -6.89 -0.12
C LYS A 625 -32.14 -6.18 0.02
N GLU A 626 -32.23 -5.14 0.84
CA GLU A 626 -33.42 -4.29 0.93
C GLU A 626 -33.56 -3.36 -0.30
N LEU A 627 -32.45 -2.73 -0.72
CA LEU A 627 -32.41 -1.87 -1.91
C LEU A 627 -32.79 -2.63 -3.18
N ARG A 628 -32.32 -3.88 -3.33
CA ARG A 628 -32.74 -4.79 -4.41
C ARG A 628 -34.23 -5.14 -4.40
N ARG A 629 -34.93 -4.94 -3.27
CA ARG A 629 -36.38 -5.08 -3.13
C ARG A 629 -37.13 -3.75 -3.25
N GLY A 630 -36.45 -2.66 -3.59
CA GLY A 630 -37.00 -1.30 -3.64
C GLY A 630 -37.17 -0.60 -2.29
N GLY A 631 -36.93 -1.32 -1.18
CA GLY A 631 -36.92 -0.79 0.17
C GLY A 631 -35.72 0.13 0.42
N ARG A 632 -35.80 0.90 1.51
CA ARG A 632 -34.77 1.87 1.92
C ARG A 632 -34.62 2.01 3.45
N GLU A 633 -35.47 1.40 4.26
CA GLU A 633 -35.58 1.65 5.71
C GLU A 633 -34.26 1.41 6.46
N LEU A 634 -33.54 0.32 6.16
CA LEU A 634 -32.27 0.00 6.82
C LEU A 634 -31.19 1.02 6.45
N ARG A 635 -31.11 1.42 5.17
CA ARG A 635 -30.19 2.47 4.74
C ARG A 635 -30.55 3.82 5.36
N ASP A 636 -31.85 4.09 5.45
CA ASP A 636 -32.40 5.34 5.96
C ASP A 636 -32.22 5.48 7.49
N ARG A 637 -32.23 4.37 8.22
CA ARG A 637 -31.86 4.25 9.65
C ARG A 637 -30.35 4.34 9.85
N TYR A 638 -29.55 3.67 9.01
CA TYR A 638 -28.09 3.75 9.03
C TYR A 638 -27.61 5.19 8.79
N ASP A 639 -28.07 5.84 7.72
CA ASP A 639 -27.74 7.24 7.41
C ASP A 639 -28.15 8.18 8.57
N ALA A 640 -29.26 7.90 9.27
CA ALA A 640 -29.70 8.69 10.41
C ALA A 640 -28.81 8.49 11.66
N ALA A 641 -28.49 7.24 12.00
CA ALA A 641 -27.65 6.90 13.15
C ALA A 641 -26.18 7.32 12.95
N TYR A 642 -25.65 7.18 11.72
CA TYR A 642 -24.31 7.65 11.34
C TYR A 642 -24.20 9.16 11.53
N VAL A 643 -25.13 9.94 10.96
CA VAL A 643 -25.11 11.40 11.09
C VAL A 643 -25.35 11.84 12.53
N ALA A 644 -26.20 11.16 13.30
CA ALA A 644 -26.38 11.50 14.72
C ALA A 644 -25.12 11.28 15.58
N ALA A 645 -24.35 10.21 15.32
CA ALA A 645 -23.06 9.97 15.98
C ALA A 645 -21.97 10.94 15.49
N TRP A 646 -22.00 11.30 14.21
CA TRP A 646 -21.10 12.31 13.62
C TRP A 646 -21.37 13.72 14.18
N GLU A 647 -22.64 14.12 14.30
CA GLU A 647 -23.10 15.36 14.93
C GLU A 647 -22.77 15.39 16.45
N SER A 648 -22.68 14.24 17.13
CA SER A 648 -22.26 14.18 18.54
C SER A 648 -20.73 14.29 18.75
N ILE A 649 -19.93 14.05 17.71
CA ILE A 649 -18.46 14.19 17.73
C ILE A 649 -18.03 15.62 17.36
N ARG A 650 -18.65 16.24 16.35
CA ARG A 650 -18.25 17.58 15.84
C ARG A 650 -19.17 18.73 16.26
N GLY A 651 -20.36 18.44 16.75
CA GLY A 651 -21.49 19.39 16.83
C GLY A 651 -22.48 19.24 15.66
N PRO A 652 -23.71 19.76 15.79
CA PRO A 652 -24.75 19.65 14.76
C PRO A 652 -24.41 20.47 13.51
N LEU A 653 -24.81 19.99 12.32
CA LEU A 653 -24.59 20.74 11.07
C LEU A 653 -25.59 21.90 10.95
N ALA A 654 -25.09 23.13 10.87
CA ALA A 654 -25.94 24.31 10.70
C ALA A 654 -26.59 24.36 9.31
N LEU A 655 -27.77 24.97 9.24
CA LEU A 655 -28.53 25.14 7.99
C LEU A 655 -27.73 25.92 6.93
N THR A 656 -27.00 26.95 7.37
CA THR A 656 -26.10 27.77 6.54
C THR A 656 -24.97 26.96 5.93
N ASP A 657 -24.40 26.02 6.70
CA ASP A 657 -23.27 25.20 6.25
C ASP A 657 -23.73 24.08 5.32
N TYR A 658 -24.90 23.50 5.58
CA TYR A 658 -25.56 22.62 4.60
C TYR A 658 -25.88 23.36 3.29
N ALA A 659 -26.36 24.61 3.36
CA ALA A 659 -26.62 25.43 2.18
C ALA A 659 -25.33 25.73 1.38
N ARG A 660 -24.23 26.09 2.06
CA ARG A 660 -22.89 26.25 1.45
C ARG A 660 -22.43 24.98 0.74
N LEU A 661 -22.54 23.82 1.38
CA LEU A 661 -22.17 22.53 0.78
C LEU A 661 -22.99 22.18 -0.47
N ILE A 662 -24.27 22.55 -0.51
CA ILE A 662 -25.11 22.37 -1.70
C ILE A 662 -24.66 23.28 -2.85
N VAL A 663 -24.42 24.56 -2.61
CA VAL A 663 -23.91 25.49 -3.65
C VAL A 663 -22.52 25.05 -4.13
N ALA A 664 -21.59 24.76 -3.23
CA ALA A 664 -20.27 24.25 -3.62
C ALA A 664 -20.34 22.93 -4.41
N HIS A 665 -21.34 22.07 -4.15
CA HIS A 665 -21.56 20.86 -4.94
C HIS A 665 -22.07 21.13 -6.35
N GLU A 666 -22.88 22.17 -6.56
CA GLU A 666 -23.34 22.63 -7.88
C GLU A 666 -22.19 23.24 -8.68
N HIS A 667 -21.35 24.07 -8.04
CA HIS A 667 -20.19 24.73 -8.66
C HIS A 667 -18.95 23.82 -8.79
N ARG A 668 -19.01 22.57 -8.29
CA ARG A 668 -17.92 21.57 -8.24
C ARG A 668 -16.77 21.87 -7.27
N GLU A 669 -16.93 22.86 -6.40
CA GLU A 669 -15.97 23.26 -5.36
C GLU A 669 -16.19 22.50 -4.03
N LEU A 670 -17.04 21.47 -4.03
CA LEU A 670 -17.43 20.68 -2.86
C LEU A 670 -16.25 20.29 -1.96
N ASP A 671 -15.13 19.83 -2.52
CA ASP A 671 -13.98 19.38 -1.71
C ASP A 671 -13.38 20.52 -0.88
N ALA A 672 -13.28 21.73 -1.44
CA ALA A 672 -12.81 22.90 -0.70
C ALA A 672 -13.82 23.36 0.38
N ALA A 673 -15.12 23.27 0.10
CA ALA A 673 -16.16 23.58 1.10
C ALA A 673 -16.25 22.53 2.22
N LEU A 674 -15.97 21.26 1.90
CA LEU A 674 -15.83 20.18 2.88
C LEU A 674 -14.60 20.43 3.77
N ASP A 675 -13.43 20.70 3.19
CA ASP A 675 -12.21 21.02 3.95
C ASP A 675 -12.37 22.27 4.83
N ALA A 676 -12.99 23.34 4.33
CA ALA A 676 -13.26 24.56 5.09
C ALA A 676 -14.17 24.33 6.32
N LEU A 677 -15.10 23.37 6.24
CA LEU A 677 -15.92 22.93 7.37
C LEU A 677 -15.28 21.75 8.15
N SER A 678 -14.08 21.32 7.76
CA SER A 678 -13.39 20.11 8.22
C SER A 678 -14.22 18.83 8.15
N ILE A 679 -15.15 18.75 7.18
CA ILE A 679 -16.05 17.61 6.97
C ILE A 679 -15.37 16.64 6.01
N ARG A 680 -15.23 15.38 6.42
CA ARG A 680 -14.64 14.35 5.56
C ARG A 680 -15.67 13.85 4.54
N ARG A 681 -15.20 13.50 3.35
CA ARG A 681 -16.02 13.23 2.14
C ARG A 681 -16.91 11.98 2.22
N ASP A 682 -16.60 11.06 3.13
CA ASP A 682 -17.43 9.90 3.48
C ASP A 682 -18.72 10.34 4.20
N ALA A 683 -18.62 11.18 5.23
CA ALA A 683 -19.76 11.69 5.99
C ALA A 683 -20.75 12.47 5.11
N TRP A 684 -20.25 13.20 4.10
CA TRP A 684 -21.09 13.94 3.15
C TRP A 684 -22.15 13.07 2.45
N VAL A 685 -21.86 11.80 2.14
CA VAL A 685 -22.82 10.91 1.47
C VAL A 685 -24.03 10.63 2.36
N HIS A 686 -23.79 10.39 3.65
CA HIS A 686 -24.84 10.15 4.65
C HIS A 686 -25.60 11.44 4.97
N VAL A 687 -24.89 12.56 5.17
CA VAL A 687 -25.46 13.90 5.38
C VAL A 687 -26.40 14.29 4.24
N LYS A 688 -25.94 14.22 2.97
CA LYS A 688 -26.75 14.59 1.80
C LYS A 688 -28.02 13.74 1.68
N ARG A 689 -27.95 12.44 1.97
CA ARG A 689 -29.11 11.53 1.93
C ARG A 689 -30.10 11.80 3.06
N LEU A 690 -29.62 11.98 4.29
CA LEU A 690 -30.48 12.29 5.44
C LEU A 690 -31.15 13.66 5.27
N TRP A 691 -30.40 14.69 4.90
CA TRP A 691 -30.95 16.04 4.71
C TRP A 691 -31.94 16.09 3.54
N SER A 692 -31.68 15.41 2.42
CA SER A 692 -32.66 15.31 1.32
C SER A 692 -34.03 14.78 1.80
N ARG A 693 -34.03 13.83 2.76
CA ARG A 693 -35.25 13.31 3.39
C ARG A 693 -35.86 14.28 4.41
N ARG A 694 -35.04 14.92 5.26
CA ARG A 694 -35.49 15.99 6.19
C ARG A 694 -36.19 17.13 5.42
N LEU A 695 -35.68 17.50 4.24
CA LEU A 695 -36.27 18.53 3.37
C LEU A 695 -37.57 18.07 2.72
N ALA A 696 -37.64 16.84 2.21
CA ALA A 696 -38.87 16.27 1.65
C ALA A 696 -40.00 16.16 2.70
N GLY A 697 -39.67 15.88 3.96
CA GLY A 697 -40.62 15.80 5.07
C GLY A 697 -40.96 17.13 5.76
N SER A 698 -40.29 18.25 5.42
CA SER A 698 -40.51 19.55 6.07
C SER A 698 -40.44 20.71 5.06
N PRO A 699 -41.59 21.16 4.53
CA PRO A 699 -41.65 22.28 3.59
C PRO A 699 -41.07 23.59 4.16
N GLY A 700 -41.16 23.81 5.47
CA GLY A 700 -40.56 24.97 6.14
C GLY A 700 -39.02 24.92 6.12
N LEU A 701 -38.43 23.76 6.39
CA LEU A 701 -36.98 23.56 6.31
C LEU A 701 -36.49 23.67 4.86
N ALA A 702 -37.26 23.14 3.90
CA ALA A 702 -36.98 23.29 2.47
C ALA A 702 -37.04 24.76 2.01
N GLY A 703 -38.02 25.53 2.49
CA GLY A 703 -38.10 26.98 2.26
C GLY A 703 -36.91 27.74 2.83
N ALA A 704 -36.48 27.41 4.06
CA ALA A 704 -35.32 28.03 4.70
C ALA A 704 -34.00 27.73 3.96
N VAL A 705 -33.72 26.46 3.64
CA VAL A 705 -32.53 26.08 2.85
C VAL A 705 -32.56 26.71 1.45
N LYS A 706 -33.72 26.75 0.78
CA LYS A 706 -33.85 27.39 -0.54
C LYS A 706 -33.65 28.91 -0.50
N LYS A 707 -34.05 29.58 0.59
CA LYS A 707 -33.73 31.00 0.79
C LYS A 707 -32.22 31.19 0.96
N GLU A 708 -31.59 30.36 1.78
CA GLU A 708 -30.15 30.49 2.08
C GLU A 708 -29.28 30.20 0.86
N THR A 709 -29.59 29.16 0.06
CA THR A 709 -28.89 28.90 -1.21
C THR A 709 -29.18 29.94 -2.28
N ALA A 710 -30.30 30.67 -2.22
CA ALA A 710 -30.54 31.82 -3.09
C ALA A 710 -29.64 33.00 -2.70
N THR A 711 -29.51 33.31 -1.39
CA THR A 711 -28.57 34.33 -0.90
C THR A 711 -27.13 34.01 -1.33
N LEU A 712 -26.68 32.77 -1.11
CA LEU A 712 -25.33 32.31 -1.43
C LEU A 712 -25.00 32.21 -2.93
N ARG A 713 -25.98 32.40 -3.82
CA ARG A 713 -25.79 32.52 -5.29
C ARG A 713 -25.94 33.97 -5.79
N SER A 714 -26.16 34.92 -4.89
CA SER A 714 -26.27 36.37 -5.17
C SER A 714 -25.07 37.17 -4.65
N VAL A 715 -24.06 36.46 -4.16
CA VAL A 715 -22.73 36.91 -3.72
C VAL A 715 -21.70 36.27 -4.65
#